data_AF-A0A7S6WSS1-F1
#
_entry.id   AF-A0A7S6WSS1-F1
#
_cell.length_a   1.000
_cell.length_b   1.000
_cell.length_c   1.000
_cell.angle_alpha   90.00
_cell.angle_beta   90.00
_cell.angle_gamma   90.00
#
_symmetry.space_group_name_H-M   'P 1'
#
loop_
_entity.id
_entity.type
_entity.pdbx_description
1 polymer ?
#
loop_
_entity_poly.entity_id
_entity_poly.type
_entity_poly.pdbx_seq_one_letter_code
_entity_poly.pdbx_strand_id
1 'polypeptide(L)'
;MMKKRISIAFAGQPNSGKSTLFNMMTGAHQHVANYPGITVEKKTGEYGSFGQEVFITDLPGTYSLTSYSPEERVSRNFILNDKPELIVNITDGSNLERHLYLTFQILEMRRPVVMYMNKMDAASYSGLKINVQKFSEKLGIPIVAGSAKKKENVTELKKTIFDMSENESGQNSFQLVYGEDMERSLVQITEALRSSLKTPDFDIPLRWLAVKLCEKDSAASEEYSEHFENFDSVLNLIQSLEKEHKEKHKHSFEIEIALARSAAAKKLTAECIERVVPEQKDVEALNTKKRIAGIVSAAVLLFITYSVLDSLFLMIAESFSAGIFANDYIRISLSAVLGAAFVAGAVFVYLRGGADSINSTDRVDRVLCHRFFGIVILVELVLVFYWITVILGYKMTDKVFPIFKFVRAVVSQLIPSSGVIQSGLLRGLFLNGIIDGAIMILNYIPIFFCLFALVAFLEDVGYMARLAFIMDRILRKFGLHGQSTLPMILSGVIMGGCVVPGVMSTRTIRDDKSRLVTLLVLPLLNCMAKIPFYALITGIFFARNQWLVLGGISFFTLIVALIVARYFSLYVVPGTPEPFVLELPSYNLPTLRGIIIRTFERLWSFIKKVATTVVAVSVVIWAGVSFPSLAAERTAEYEAKKDEMIKQFAEDLDNSYSQYFASEKGFLEHDKIAERIYLMKSLNFFGSEKINVKSANRIFLQNPEIAKVVLRGKIELGENAPAFKEYLLQYTAAYGDFERVYSETEEFKKPVLKSEFYSHWEKVNPFFFAIVRTGKITLTGTVAVDSEAAAVSRGLRSTISDLKLMSGDLKRETLENSILGYIGKFMEPVTQYAGFDWKINIAILGSFAAKEALVSTLGTIYSVESGDDNSGAVLEERIQNQDTGMTPLDGLAIMILISLFPPCIATIMATHTETQSIGWTLFSMLYPIVLSSLVAVLVFQLGCLFGF
;
A
#
# COMPACT_ATOMS: atom_id res chain seq x y z
N MET A 1 33.92 33.04 -32.43
CA MET A 1 32.51 33.24 -32.87
C MET A 1 31.64 32.31 -32.06
N MET A 2 30.79 32.84 -31.17
CA MET A 2 29.81 32.01 -30.46
C MET A 2 28.83 31.46 -31.49
N LYS A 3 28.70 30.13 -31.60
CA LYS A 3 27.66 29.51 -32.44
C LYS A 3 26.31 30.02 -31.95
N LYS A 4 25.50 30.60 -32.85
CA LYS A 4 24.11 30.98 -32.57
C LYS A 4 23.39 29.73 -32.06
N ARG A 5 22.92 29.75 -30.81
CA ARG A 5 22.17 28.65 -30.19
C ARG A 5 20.70 28.85 -30.49
N ILE A 6 20.06 27.90 -31.16
CA ILE A 6 18.61 27.94 -31.42
C ILE A 6 17.90 27.40 -30.19
N SER A 7 17.01 28.19 -29.58
CA SER A 7 16.17 27.76 -28.47
C SER A 7 14.81 27.28 -28.99
N ILE A 8 14.48 26.00 -28.78
CA ILE A 8 13.19 25.43 -29.19
C ILE A 8 12.41 24.84 -28.01
N ALA A 9 11.08 24.88 -28.12
CA ALA A 9 10.16 24.29 -27.16
C ALA A 9 9.37 23.14 -27.77
N PHE A 10 9.34 21.98 -27.12
CA PHE A 10 8.47 20.87 -27.50
C PHE A 10 7.14 21.00 -26.78
N ALA A 11 6.07 21.26 -27.55
CA ALA A 11 4.71 21.34 -27.04
C ALA A 11 3.89 20.18 -27.61
N GLY A 12 2.87 19.72 -26.88
CA GLY A 12 1.97 18.67 -27.36
C GLY A 12 1.19 18.01 -26.24
N GLN A 13 0.12 17.33 -26.61
CA GLN A 13 -0.70 16.59 -25.65
C GLN A 13 0.07 15.40 -25.04
N PRO A 14 -0.27 14.97 -23.82
CA PRO A 14 0.19 13.70 -23.27
C PRO A 14 -0.02 12.56 -24.26
N ASN A 15 0.92 11.60 -24.27
CA ASN A 15 0.90 10.43 -25.17
C ASN A 15 0.99 10.74 -26.67
N SER A 16 1.28 11.98 -27.11
CA SER A 16 1.59 12.29 -28.52
C SER A 16 2.90 11.66 -29.03
N GLY A 17 3.71 11.08 -28.13
CA GLY A 17 5.05 10.58 -28.41
C GLY A 17 6.14 11.65 -28.28
N LYS A 18 5.84 12.77 -27.63
CA LYS A 18 6.79 13.85 -27.29
C LYS A 18 8.06 13.35 -26.60
N SER A 19 7.96 12.59 -25.52
CA SER A 19 9.14 12.06 -24.82
C SER A 19 9.94 11.05 -25.67
N THR A 20 9.27 10.30 -26.56
CA THR A 20 9.95 9.40 -27.50
C THR A 20 10.77 10.20 -28.52
N LEU A 21 10.20 11.28 -29.06
CA LEU A 21 10.91 12.17 -29.99
C LEU A 21 12.05 12.93 -29.29
N PHE A 22 11.81 13.44 -28.08
CA PHE A 22 12.81 14.13 -27.27
C PHE A 22 14.04 13.24 -27.03
N ASN A 23 13.84 12.05 -26.45
CA ASN A 23 14.93 11.10 -26.17
C ASN A 23 15.69 10.71 -27.43
N MET A 24 15.01 10.61 -28.57
CA MET A 24 15.62 10.27 -29.84
C MET A 24 16.47 11.43 -30.41
N MET A 25 16.08 12.67 -30.19
CA MET A 25 16.80 13.85 -30.70
C MET A 25 17.99 14.23 -29.83
N THR A 26 17.87 14.12 -28.49
CA THR A 26 18.91 14.54 -27.52
C THR A 26 19.83 13.39 -27.10
N GLY A 27 19.40 12.13 -27.24
CA GLY A 27 20.18 10.96 -26.84
C GLY A 27 20.50 10.98 -25.34
N ALA A 28 21.80 10.92 -25.00
CA ALA A 28 22.25 10.96 -23.60
C ALA A 28 22.43 12.39 -23.04
N HIS A 29 22.34 13.43 -23.89
CA HIS A 29 22.58 14.82 -23.51
C HIS A 29 21.30 15.51 -23.01
N GLN A 30 20.74 14.97 -21.92
CA GLN A 30 19.55 15.50 -21.27
C GLN A 30 19.77 15.75 -19.78
N HIS A 31 19.11 16.78 -19.27
CA HIS A 31 19.09 17.14 -17.86
C HIS A 31 17.64 17.22 -17.37
N VAL A 32 17.37 16.66 -16.19
CA VAL A 32 16.05 16.69 -15.56
C VAL A 32 16.16 17.48 -14.26
N ALA A 33 15.42 18.59 -14.18
CA ALA A 33 15.28 19.43 -13.00
C ALA A 33 13.79 19.63 -12.69
N ASN A 34 13.47 20.36 -11.62
CA ASN A 34 12.11 20.87 -11.39
C ASN A 34 12.05 22.36 -11.75
N TYR A 35 10.88 22.82 -12.21
CA TYR A 35 10.64 24.26 -12.35
C TYR A 35 10.69 24.95 -10.96
N PRO A 36 11.21 26.18 -10.85
CA PRO A 36 11.31 26.87 -9.57
C PRO A 36 9.96 26.98 -8.85
N GLY A 37 9.90 26.55 -7.59
CA GLY A 37 8.72 26.71 -6.72
C GLY A 37 7.56 25.73 -6.95
N ILE A 38 7.68 24.76 -7.87
CA ILE A 38 6.61 23.81 -8.20
C ILE A 38 7.17 22.39 -8.48
N THR A 39 6.33 21.37 -8.34
CA THR A 39 6.72 19.95 -8.50
C THR A 39 6.73 19.45 -9.95
N VAL A 40 6.71 20.35 -10.93
CA VAL A 40 6.67 20.01 -12.36
C VAL A 40 8.10 19.75 -12.86
N GLU A 41 8.33 18.58 -13.48
CA GLU A 41 9.62 18.23 -14.08
C GLU A 41 9.91 19.10 -15.31
N LYS A 42 11.10 19.72 -15.35
CA LYS A 42 11.70 20.41 -16.50
C LYS A 42 12.75 19.49 -17.13
N LYS A 43 12.50 19.04 -18.37
CA LYS A 43 13.47 18.26 -19.15
C LYS A 43 14.07 19.15 -20.23
N THR A 44 15.39 19.27 -20.22
CA THR A 44 16.15 20.04 -21.21
C THR A 44 17.19 19.14 -21.85
N GLY A 45 17.49 19.37 -23.12
CA GLY A 45 18.55 18.63 -23.80
C GLY A 45 19.10 19.38 -24.99
N GLU A 46 20.26 18.96 -25.45
CA GLU A 46 21.00 19.64 -26.51
C GLU A 46 21.34 18.66 -27.63
N TYR A 47 21.29 19.12 -28.88
CA TYR A 47 21.84 18.37 -30.01
C TYR A 47 22.49 19.30 -31.03
N GLY A 48 23.55 18.82 -31.68
CA GLY A 48 24.15 19.49 -32.82
C GLY A 48 23.50 19.06 -34.13
N SER A 49 23.13 20.02 -34.99
CA SER A 49 22.66 19.75 -36.35
C SER A 49 22.98 20.93 -37.27
N PHE A 50 23.35 20.64 -38.52
CA PHE A 50 23.66 21.64 -39.55
C PHE A 50 24.65 22.76 -39.11
N GLY A 51 25.62 22.43 -38.25
CA GLY A 51 26.64 23.37 -37.76
C GLY A 51 26.22 24.26 -36.57
N GLN A 52 24.96 24.22 -36.15
CA GLN A 52 24.43 24.95 -34.99
C GLN A 52 24.10 24.01 -33.81
N GLU A 53 24.07 24.56 -32.59
CA GLU A 53 23.58 23.86 -31.40
C GLU A 53 22.12 24.23 -31.15
N VAL A 54 21.27 23.21 -31.00
CA VAL A 54 19.85 23.38 -30.71
C VAL A 54 19.60 22.98 -29.26
N PHE A 55 19.06 23.92 -28.48
CA PHE A 55 18.64 23.71 -27.11
C PHE A 55 17.14 23.41 -27.08
N ILE A 56 16.78 22.20 -26.65
CA ILE A 56 15.39 21.75 -26.54
C ILE A 56 14.94 21.87 -25.09
N THR A 57 13.84 22.58 -24.86
CA THR A 57 13.06 22.46 -23.63
C THR A 57 11.80 21.64 -23.89
N ASP A 58 11.64 20.53 -23.18
CA ASP A 58 10.45 19.70 -23.23
C ASP A 58 9.39 20.28 -22.30
N LEU A 59 8.33 20.87 -22.86
CA LEU A 59 7.23 21.39 -22.04
C LEU A 59 6.40 20.23 -21.49
N PRO A 60 5.78 20.38 -20.31
CA PRO A 60 4.80 19.44 -19.82
C PRO A 60 3.75 19.11 -20.88
N GLY A 61 3.30 17.85 -20.94
CA GLY A 61 2.23 17.46 -21.85
C GLY A 61 0.92 18.10 -21.42
N THR A 62 0.34 18.97 -22.25
CA THR A 62 -0.85 19.76 -21.90
C THR A 62 -1.97 19.55 -22.92
N TYR A 63 -3.22 19.56 -22.48
CA TYR A 63 -4.38 19.43 -23.38
C TYR A 63 -4.86 20.78 -23.89
N SER A 64 -4.70 21.79 -23.03
CA SER A 64 -4.94 23.18 -23.28
C SER A 64 -3.87 24.02 -22.58
N LEU A 65 -3.83 25.30 -22.88
CA LEU A 65 -3.00 26.31 -22.22
C LEU A 65 -3.89 27.16 -21.31
N THR A 66 -4.60 26.51 -20.38
CA THR A 66 -5.35 27.21 -19.32
C THR A 66 -4.48 27.41 -18.08
N SER A 67 -5.02 28.11 -17.06
CA SER A 67 -4.32 28.30 -15.78
C SER A 67 -4.65 27.29 -14.69
N TYR A 68 -5.52 26.32 -14.96
CA TYR A 68 -6.01 25.40 -13.93
C TYR A 68 -4.90 24.46 -13.42
N SER A 69 -4.13 23.85 -14.33
CA SER A 69 -3.04 22.94 -13.95
C SER A 69 -1.68 23.67 -13.88
N PRO A 70 -0.81 23.32 -12.90
CA PRO A 70 0.58 23.81 -12.87
C PRO A 70 1.33 23.55 -14.18
N GLU A 71 1.12 22.38 -14.80
CA GLU A 71 1.73 22.01 -16.08
C GLU A 71 1.27 22.92 -17.23
N GLU A 72 -0.01 23.27 -17.27
CA GLU A 72 -0.58 24.19 -18.27
C GLU A 72 -0.05 25.62 -18.06
N ARG A 73 -0.01 26.10 -16.81
CA ARG A 73 0.59 27.39 -16.46
C ARG A 73 2.07 27.48 -16.83
N VAL A 74 2.84 26.45 -16.53
CA VAL A 74 4.26 26.37 -16.90
C VAL A 74 4.44 26.42 -18.40
N SER A 75 3.67 25.63 -19.15
CA SER A 75 3.77 25.58 -20.61
C SER A 75 3.39 26.93 -21.23
N ARG A 76 2.31 27.55 -20.74
CA ARG A 76 1.85 28.89 -21.16
C ARG A 76 2.90 29.95 -20.88
N ASN A 77 3.37 30.04 -19.64
CA ASN A 77 4.30 31.07 -19.21
C ASN A 77 5.67 30.90 -19.86
N PHE A 78 6.13 29.66 -20.11
CA PHE A 78 7.35 29.43 -20.88
C PHE A 78 7.23 29.95 -22.33
N ILE A 79 6.12 29.67 -23.02
CA ILE A 79 5.91 30.12 -24.41
C ILE A 79 5.83 31.65 -24.51
N LEU A 80 5.21 32.31 -23.52
CA LEU A 80 5.02 33.75 -23.53
C LEU A 80 6.23 34.53 -23.00
N ASN A 81 6.81 34.10 -21.87
CA ASN A 81 7.84 34.85 -21.12
C ASN A 81 9.27 34.45 -21.52
N ASP A 82 9.56 33.15 -21.64
CA ASP A 82 10.91 32.66 -22.00
C ASP A 82 11.19 32.76 -23.52
N LYS A 83 10.14 33.05 -24.31
CA LYS A 83 10.19 33.36 -25.76
C LYS A 83 11.11 32.41 -26.58
N PRO A 84 10.76 31.12 -26.71
CA PRO A 84 11.49 30.22 -27.60
C PRO A 84 11.46 30.73 -29.05
N GLU A 85 12.56 30.55 -29.79
CA GLU A 85 12.64 30.95 -31.21
C GLU A 85 11.67 30.15 -32.08
N LEU A 86 11.41 28.89 -31.71
CA LEU A 86 10.51 27.99 -32.42
C LEU A 86 9.80 27.02 -31.48
N ILE A 87 8.53 26.77 -31.74
CA ILE A 87 7.74 25.74 -31.06
C ILE A 87 7.58 24.54 -31.99
N VAL A 88 7.97 23.35 -31.52
CA VAL A 88 7.69 22.09 -32.20
C VAL A 88 6.45 21.48 -31.56
N ASN A 89 5.32 21.58 -32.23
CA ASN A 89 4.05 21.04 -31.79
C ASN A 89 3.89 19.58 -32.23
N ILE A 90 3.85 18.65 -31.28
CA ILE A 90 3.86 17.21 -31.52
C ILE A 90 2.45 16.66 -31.35
N THR A 91 1.92 16.09 -32.44
CA THR A 91 0.53 15.64 -32.52
C THR A 91 0.42 14.16 -32.89
N ASP A 92 -0.67 13.50 -32.49
CA ASP A 92 -0.93 12.09 -32.83
C ASP A 92 -1.81 12.00 -34.08
N GLY A 93 -1.26 11.44 -35.16
CA GLY A 93 -1.95 11.22 -36.43
C GLY A 93 -3.21 10.36 -36.30
N SER A 94 -3.26 9.44 -35.33
CA SER A 94 -4.43 8.58 -35.11
C SER A 94 -5.60 9.30 -34.43
N ASN A 95 -5.36 10.47 -33.81
CA ASN A 95 -6.36 11.22 -33.06
C ASN A 95 -6.24 12.74 -33.30
N LEU A 96 -6.03 13.14 -34.55
CA LEU A 96 -5.74 14.51 -34.94
C LEU A 96 -6.75 15.55 -34.46
N GLU A 97 -8.06 15.24 -34.53
CA GLU A 97 -9.14 16.17 -34.14
C GLU A 97 -8.93 16.70 -32.72
N ARG A 98 -8.52 15.82 -31.80
CA ARG A 98 -8.27 16.16 -30.41
C ARG A 98 -7.01 17.01 -30.22
N HIS A 99 -5.94 16.68 -30.95
CA HIS A 99 -4.66 17.37 -30.84
C HIS A 99 -4.71 18.79 -31.42
N LEU A 100 -5.57 19.03 -32.41
CA LEU A 100 -5.75 20.34 -33.02
C LEU A 100 -6.24 21.41 -32.04
N TYR A 101 -6.93 21.02 -30.97
CA TYR A 101 -7.39 21.97 -29.95
C TYR A 101 -6.22 22.75 -29.31
N LEU A 102 -5.17 22.03 -28.89
CA LEU A 102 -3.94 22.64 -28.37
C LEU A 102 -3.21 23.41 -29.47
N THR A 103 -3.16 22.85 -30.70
CA THR A 103 -2.53 23.50 -31.85
C THR A 103 -3.11 24.90 -32.08
N PHE A 104 -4.43 25.06 -32.05
CA PHE A 104 -5.07 26.37 -32.23
C PHE A 104 -4.64 27.38 -31.15
N GLN A 105 -4.56 26.95 -29.89
CA GLN A 105 -4.14 27.83 -28.80
C GLN A 105 -2.66 28.27 -28.92
N ILE A 106 -1.79 27.38 -29.38
CA ILE A 106 -0.37 27.72 -29.65
C ILE A 106 -0.30 28.72 -30.82
N LEU A 107 -1.08 28.51 -31.88
CA LEU A 107 -1.12 29.42 -33.04
C LEU A 107 -1.64 30.82 -32.65
N GLU A 108 -2.59 30.90 -31.73
CA GLU A 108 -3.12 32.17 -31.20
C GLU A 108 -2.07 33.02 -30.47
N MET A 109 -1.01 32.39 -29.93
CA MET A 109 0.11 33.10 -29.29
C MET A 109 1.06 33.76 -30.30
N ARG A 110 0.85 33.57 -31.62
CA ARG A 110 1.61 34.18 -32.72
C ARG A 110 3.13 33.94 -32.65
N ARG A 111 3.53 32.77 -32.13
CA ARG A 111 4.93 32.31 -32.17
C ARG A 111 5.16 31.42 -33.40
N PRO A 112 6.39 31.32 -33.92
CA PRO A 112 6.73 30.37 -34.99
C PRO A 112 6.47 28.93 -34.54
N VAL A 113 5.79 28.13 -35.36
CA VAL A 113 5.41 26.74 -35.04
C VAL A 113 5.75 25.80 -36.20
N VAL A 114 6.40 24.67 -35.89
CA VAL A 114 6.48 23.49 -36.76
C VAL A 114 5.63 22.40 -36.14
N MET A 115 4.81 21.71 -36.94
CA MET A 115 4.04 20.56 -36.44
C MET A 115 4.72 19.24 -36.82
N TYR A 116 4.98 18.39 -35.84
CA TYR A 116 5.37 17.00 -36.08
C TYR A 116 4.16 16.08 -35.86
N MET A 117 3.63 15.53 -36.95
CA MET A 117 2.49 14.61 -36.95
C MET A 117 2.98 13.18 -36.76
N ASN A 118 3.01 12.75 -35.51
CA ASN A 118 3.57 11.48 -35.06
C ASN A 118 2.57 10.33 -35.17
N LYS A 119 3.03 9.08 -35.01
CA LYS A 119 2.24 7.85 -35.05
C LYS A 119 1.44 7.63 -36.34
N MET A 120 2.02 8.01 -37.48
CA MET A 120 1.44 7.75 -38.80
C MET A 120 1.25 6.25 -39.09
N ASP A 121 2.01 5.38 -38.44
CA ASP A 121 1.84 3.93 -38.46
C ASP A 121 0.52 3.49 -37.80
N ALA A 122 0.17 4.07 -36.66
CA ALA A 122 -1.11 3.79 -35.98
C ALA A 122 -2.31 4.36 -36.75
N ALA A 123 -2.15 5.55 -37.35
CA ALA A 123 -3.16 6.15 -38.22
C ALA A 123 -3.45 5.26 -39.43
N SER A 124 -2.39 4.75 -40.08
CA SER A 124 -2.50 3.85 -41.23
C SER A 124 -3.17 2.51 -40.84
N TYR A 125 -2.81 1.94 -39.68
CA TYR A 125 -3.46 0.73 -39.15
C TYR A 125 -4.95 0.91 -38.87
N SER A 126 -5.36 2.14 -38.55
CA SER A 126 -6.76 2.52 -38.33
C SER A 126 -7.52 2.82 -39.63
N GLY A 127 -6.88 2.65 -40.80
CA GLY A 127 -7.45 2.92 -42.12
C GLY A 127 -7.54 4.42 -42.47
N LEU A 128 -6.79 5.28 -41.78
CA LEU A 128 -6.79 6.73 -42.02
C LEU A 128 -5.70 7.10 -43.04
N LYS A 129 -6.10 7.76 -44.12
CA LYS A 129 -5.19 8.37 -45.10
C LYS A 129 -5.24 9.89 -44.91
N ILE A 130 -4.16 10.47 -44.41
CA ILE A 130 -4.08 11.89 -44.05
C ILE A 130 -3.34 12.66 -45.14
N ASN A 131 -3.95 13.72 -45.66
CA ASN A 131 -3.31 14.63 -46.61
C ASN A 131 -2.54 15.73 -45.87
N VAL A 132 -1.23 15.51 -45.66
CA VAL A 132 -0.34 16.40 -44.91
C VAL A 132 -0.18 17.77 -45.57
N GLN A 133 -0.10 17.82 -46.90
CA GLN A 133 0.06 19.06 -47.66
C GLN A 133 -1.15 19.99 -47.48
N LYS A 134 -2.36 19.43 -47.58
CA LYS A 134 -3.61 20.17 -47.37
C LYS A 134 -3.74 20.68 -45.93
N PHE A 135 -3.26 19.91 -44.95
CA PHE A 135 -3.18 20.36 -43.55
C PHE A 135 -2.22 21.55 -43.38
N SER A 136 -1.04 21.47 -44.00
CA SER A 136 0.00 22.51 -43.98
C SER A 136 -0.53 23.82 -44.55
N GLU A 137 -1.20 23.78 -45.71
CA GLU A 137 -1.80 24.96 -46.36
C GLU A 137 -2.89 25.62 -45.51
N LYS A 138 -3.75 24.83 -44.85
CA LYS A 138 -4.86 25.35 -44.05
C LYS A 138 -4.43 25.91 -42.70
N LEU A 139 -3.42 25.32 -42.07
CA LEU A 139 -2.87 25.80 -40.80
C LEU A 139 -1.82 26.90 -41.01
N GLY A 140 -1.30 27.07 -42.23
CA GLY A 140 -0.26 28.04 -42.53
C GLY A 140 1.08 27.75 -41.84
N ILE A 141 1.33 26.49 -41.47
CA ILE A 141 2.54 26.05 -40.78
C ILE A 141 3.15 24.82 -41.47
N PRO A 142 4.48 24.66 -41.46
CA PRO A 142 5.11 23.45 -41.97
C PRO A 142 4.78 22.24 -41.09
N ILE A 143 4.47 21.13 -41.75
CA ILE A 143 4.09 19.86 -41.10
C ILE A 143 4.98 18.74 -41.60
N VAL A 144 5.62 18.02 -40.66
CA VAL A 144 6.40 16.82 -40.94
C VAL A 144 5.66 15.62 -40.34
N ALA A 145 5.27 14.65 -41.18
CA ALA A 145 4.55 13.46 -40.75
C ALA A 145 5.49 12.25 -40.64
N GLY A 146 5.41 11.48 -39.57
CA GLY A 146 6.27 10.31 -39.39
C GLY A 146 5.95 9.46 -38.15
N SER A 147 6.91 8.60 -37.79
CA SER A 147 6.84 7.76 -36.60
C SER A 147 8.14 7.86 -35.81
N ALA A 148 8.09 8.52 -34.64
CA ALA A 148 9.24 8.67 -33.77
C ALA A 148 9.81 7.31 -33.32
N LYS A 149 8.94 6.30 -33.14
CA LYS A 149 9.33 4.93 -32.78
C LYS A 149 10.19 4.25 -33.86
N LYS A 150 9.90 4.53 -35.14
CA LYS A 150 10.61 3.97 -36.29
C LYS A 150 11.74 4.88 -36.81
N LYS A 151 11.96 6.04 -36.17
CA LYS A 151 12.91 7.09 -36.60
C LYS A 151 12.61 7.67 -37.98
N GLU A 152 11.34 7.67 -38.38
CA GLU A 152 10.90 8.13 -39.69
C GLU A 152 10.74 9.67 -39.72
N ASN A 153 11.29 10.31 -40.75
CA ASN A 153 11.23 11.75 -41.02
C ASN A 153 11.76 12.68 -39.90
N VAL A 154 12.62 12.16 -39.02
CA VAL A 154 13.26 12.95 -37.95
C VAL A 154 14.34 13.87 -38.51
N THR A 155 15.09 13.41 -39.52
CA THR A 155 16.10 14.23 -40.21
C THR A 155 15.45 15.37 -40.98
N GLU A 156 14.27 15.11 -41.56
CA GLU A 156 13.46 16.13 -42.22
C GLU A 156 12.97 17.18 -41.21
N LEU A 157 12.45 16.76 -40.04
CA LEU A 157 12.10 17.67 -38.95
C LEU A 157 13.28 18.56 -38.52
N LYS A 158 14.48 17.98 -38.36
CA LYS A 158 15.69 18.75 -38.02
C LYS A 158 16.03 19.80 -39.07
N LYS A 159 15.79 19.48 -40.36
CA LYS A 159 16.00 20.42 -41.46
C LYS A 159 14.97 21.54 -41.43
N THR A 160 13.68 21.22 -41.26
CA THR A 160 12.61 22.22 -41.15
C THR A 160 12.81 23.19 -39.97
N ILE A 161 13.30 22.69 -38.83
CA ILE A 161 13.64 23.52 -37.67
C ILE A 161 14.74 24.52 -38.03
N PHE A 162 15.79 24.06 -38.71
CA PHE A 162 16.88 24.91 -39.17
C PHE A 162 16.39 25.97 -40.17
N ASP A 163 15.63 25.57 -41.18
CA ASP A 163 15.10 26.46 -42.22
C ASP A 163 14.15 27.54 -41.65
N MET A 164 13.37 27.22 -40.60
CA MET A 164 12.53 28.21 -39.92
C MET A 164 13.33 29.15 -39.01
N SER A 165 14.39 28.66 -38.36
CA SER A 165 15.21 29.50 -37.47
C SER A 165 16.01 30.59 -38.19
N GLU A 166 16.28 30.41 -39.49
CA GLU A 166 16.95 31.41 -40.33
C GLU A 166 15.98 32.46 -40.92
N ASN A 167 14.68 32.15 -40.98
CA ASN A 167 13.67 33.07 -41.53
C ASN A 167 12.99 33.89 -40.42
N GLU A 168 13.45 35.14 -40.21
CA GLU A 168 12.89 36.07 -39.20
C GLU A 168 11.42 36.46 -39.43
N SER A 169 10.85 36.18 -40.61
CA SER A 169 9.51 36.59 -41.04
C SER A 169 8.42 35.51 -40.90
N GLY A 170 8.68 34.43 -40.15
CA GLY A 170 7.76 33.31 -39.93
C GLY A 170 6.57 33.61 -39.00
N GLN A 171 5.87 34.74 -39.18
CA GLN A 171 4.61 34.99 -38.50
C GLN A 171 3.49 34.15 -39.14
N ASN A 172 2.90 33.25 -38.34
CA ASN A 172 1.77 32.43 -38.77
C ASN A 172 0.57 33.34 -39.08
N SER A 173 0.02 33.21 -40.29
CA SER A 173 -1.17 33.95 -40.74
C SER A 173 -2.50 33.34 -40.25
N PHE A 174 -2.44 32.18 -39.59
CA PHE A 174 -3.62 31.46 -39.12
C PHE A 174 -4.33 32.22 -37.99
N GLN A 175 -5.60 32.53 -38.20
CA GLN A 175 -6.47 33.13 -37.20
C GLN A 175 -7.77 32.35 -37.11
N LEU A 176 -8.05 31.82 -35.92
CA LEU A 176 -9.32 31.15 -35.65
C LEU A 176 -10.44 32.18 -35.49
N VAL A 177 -11.58 31.90 -36.13
CA VAL A 177 -12.78 32.76 -36.13
C VAL A 177 -13.83 32.11 -35.21
N TYR A 178 -14.29 32.86 -34.22
CA TYR A 178 -15.20 32.40 -33.16
C TYR A 178 -16.69 32.69 -33.43
N GLY A 179 -17.05 32.90 -34.70
CA GLY A 179 -18.40 33.32 -35.10
C GLY A 179 -18.62 34.83 -35.01
N GLU A 180 -19.58 35.36 -35.77
CA GLU A 180 -19.74 36.82 -35.94
C GLU A 180 -20.01 37.57 -34.63
N ASP A 181 -20.87 37.03 -33.77
CA ASP A 181 -21.22 37.67 -32.49
C ASP A 181 -20.02 37.73 -31.52
N MET A 182 -19.27 36.63 -31.43
CA MET A 182 -18.10 36.54 -30.55
C MET A 182 -16.96 37.42 -31.08
N GLU A 183 -16.74 37.46 -32.39
CA GLU A 183 -15.74 38.35 -33.00
C GLU A 183 -16.04 39.83 -32.74
N ARG A 184 -17.31 40.26 -32.82
CA ARG A 184 -17.69 41.63 -32.44
C ARG A 184 -17.33 41.94 -30.99
N SER A 185 -17.60 41.00 -30.09
CA SER A 185 -17.26 41.12 -28.67
C SER A 185 -15.74 41.17 -28.46
N LEU A 186 -14.97 40.28 -29.10
CA LEU A 186 -13.50 40.28 -29.02
C LEU A 186 -12.88 41.57 -29.55
N VAL A 187 -13.42 42.15 -30.62
CA VAL A 187 -12.92 43.43 -31.15
C VAL A 187 -13.11 44.55 -30.13
N GLN A 188 -14.30 44.64 -29.51
CA GLN A 188 -14.57 45.63 -28.46
C GLN A 188 -13.64 45.44 -27.25
N ILE A 189 -13.44 44.20 -26.80
CA ILE A 189 -12.56 43.88 -25.67
C ILE A 189 -11.10 44.18 -26.01
N THR A 190 -10.65 43.84 -27.23
CA THR A 190 -9.28 44.10 -27.67
C THR A 190 -8.99 45.59 -27.78
N GLU A 191 -9.95 46.40 -28.24
CA GLU A 191 -9.81 47.85 -28.32
C GLU A 191 -9.82 48.48 -26.93
N ALA A 192 -10.68 47.99 -26.02
CA ALA A 192 -10.66 48.39 -24.62
C ALA A 192 -9.30 48.08 -23.96
N LEU A 193 -8.77 46.87 -24.14
CA LEU A 193 -7.44 46.49 -23.67
C LEU A 193 -6.36 47.41 -24.25
N ARG A 194 -6.38 47.67 -25.56
CA ARG A 194 -5.43 48.55 -26.24
C ARG A 194 -5.46 49.98 -25.68
N SER A 195 -6.65 50.52 -25.41
CA SER A 195 -6.82 51.86 -24.85
C SER A 195 -6.35 51.99 -23.40
N SER A 196 -6.29 50.87 -22.67
CA SER A 196 -5.93 50.83 -21.25
C SER A 196 -4.46 50.50 -20.96
N LEU A 197 -3.65 50.25 -21.99
CA LEU A 197 -2.23 49.88 -21.88
C LEU A 197 -1.39 51.03 -21.28
N LYS A 198 -0.64 50.74 -20.20
CA LYS A 198 0.30 51.68 -19.58
C LYS A 198 1.53 51.95 -20.44
N THR A 199 2.03 50.91 -21.11
CA THR A 199 3.22 50.97 -21.97
C THR A 199 2.89 50.43 -23.36
N PRO A 200 3.39 51.06 -24.44
CA PRO A 200 3.19 50.58 -25.80
C PRO A 200 3.98 49.29 -26.11
N ASP A 201 4.96 48.93 -25.28
CA ASP A 201 5.85 47.77 -25.46
C ASP A 201 5.29 46.49 -24.80
N PHE A 202 4.00 46.20 -25.03
CA PHE A 202 3.36 45.01 -24.48
C PHE A 202 3.58 43.80 -25.40
N ASP A 203 4.43 42.89 -24.95
CA ASP A 203 4.95 41.76 -25.70
C ASP A 203 3.93 40.64 -26.04
N ILE A 204 2.73 40.70 -25.47
CA ILE A 204 1.73 39.62 -25.56
C ILE A 204 0.62 39.99 -26.56
N PRO A 205 0.17 39.08 -27.43
CA PRO A 205 -0.94 39.35 -28.34
C PRO A 205 -2.23 39.72 -27.59
N LEU A 206 -2.70 40.96 -27.74
CA LEU A 206 -3.92 41.46 -27.07
C LEU A 206 -5.16 40.62 -27.37
N ARG A 207 -5.27 40.07 -28.59
CA ARG A 207 -6.36 39.17 -28.96
C ARG A 207 -6.34 37.87 -28.16
N TRP A 208 -5.14 37.30 -27.92
CA TRP A 208 -5.00 36.10 -27.10
C TRP A 208 -5.44 36.40 -25.66
N LEU A 209 -5.01 37.54 -25.10
CA LEU A 209 -5.42 37.96 -23.77
C LEU A 209 -6.94 38.16 -23.69
N ALA A 210 -7.56 38.80 -24.69
CA ALA A 210 -9.02 38.97 -24.75
C ALA A 210 -9.76 37.62 -24.71
N VAL A 211 -9.31 36.63 -25.50
CA VAL A 211 -9.87 35.26 -25.48
C VAL A 211 -9.72 34.64 -24.08
N LYS A 212 -8.56 34.80 -23.42
CA LYS A 212 -8.33 34.28 -22.07
C LYS A 212 -9.19 34.92 -20.99
N LEU A 213 -9.43 36.23 -21.08
CA LEU A 213 -10.35 36.90 -20.16
C LEU A 213 -11.80 36.45 -20.37
N CYS A 214 -12.21 36.19 -21.62
CA CYS A 214 -13.52 35.58 -21.93
C CYS A 214 -13.67 34.13 -21.42
N GLU A 215 -12.57 33.38 -21.33
CA GLU A 215 -12.51 32.05 -20.71
C GLU A 215 -12.51 32.10 -19.17
N LYS A 216 -12.50 33.30 -18.56
CA LYS A 216 -12.40 33.53 -17.11
C LYS A 216 -11.12 32.95 -16.49
N ASP A 217 -10.01 33.01 -17.22
CA ASP A 217 -8.69 32.62 -16.71
C ASP A 217 -8.24 33.61 -15.61
N SER A 218 -8.45 33.23 -14.34
CA SER A 218 -8.15 34.07 -13.18
C SER A 218 -6.67 34.41 -13.09
N ALA A 219 -5.78 33.45 -13.37
CA ALA A 219 -4.34 33.70 -13.32
C ALA A 219 -3.89 34.67 -14.42
N ALA A 220 -4.46 34.60 -15.63
CA ALA A 220 -4.16 35.60 -16.67
C ALA A 220 -4.68 36.99 -16.26
N SER A 221 -5.82 37.07 -15.57
CA SER A 221 -6.33 38.35 -15.06
C SER A 221 -5.42 38.95 -14.00
N GLU A 222 -4.93 38.15 -13.04
CA GLU A 222 -4.02 38.60 -11.99
C GLU A 222 -2.65 39.01 -12.57
N GLU A 223 -2.04 38.13 -13.37
CA GLU A 223 -0.67 38.29 -13.91
C GLU A 223 -0.52 39.53 -14.80
N TYR A 224 -1.56 39.88 -15.57
CA TYR A 224 -1.49 41.00 -16.51
C TYR A 224 -2.23 42.27 -16.05
N SER A 225 -3.01 42.22 -14.97
CA SER A 225 -3.77 43.38 -14.45
C SER A 225 -2.89 44.63 -14.24
N GLU A 226 -1.66 44.45 -13.75
CA GLU A 226 -0.73 45.54 -13.45
C GLU A 226 -0.31 46.36 -14.67
N HIS A 227 -0.43 45.81 -15.88
CA HIS A 227 -0.05 46.46 -17.13
C HIS A 227 -1.12 47.43 -17.68
N PHE A 228 -2.29 47.50 -17.04
CA PHE A 228 -3.43 48.30 -17.49
C PHE A 228 -3.89 49.30 -16.42
N GLU A 229 -4.30 50.52 -16.81
CA GLU A 229 -4.75 51.56 -15.86
C GLU A 229 -6.21 51.38 -15.40
N ASN A 230 -7.07 50.82 -16.26
CA ASN A 230 -8.51 50.66 -16.01
C ASN A 230 -8.98 49.21 -16.23
N PHE A 231 -8.23 48.23 -15.70
CA PHE A 231 -8.48 46.81 -15.93
C PHE A 231 -9.88 46.36 -15.45
N ASP A 232 -10.36 46.90 -14.32
CA ASP A 232 -11.70 46.61 -13.78
C ASP A 232 -12.82 47.03 -14.75
N SER A 233 -12.63 48.13 -15.49
CA SER A 233 -13.59 48.55 -16.52
C SER A 233 -13.67 47.55 -17.66
N VAL A 234 -12.54 46.93 -18.03
CA VAL A 234 -12.49 45.89 -19.07
C VAL A 234 -13.21 44.63 -18.58
N LEU A 235 -12.99 44.23 -17.32
CA LEU A 235 -13.69 43.09 -16.73
C LEU A 235 -15.22 43.31 -16.66
N ASN A 236 -15.65 44.51 -16.29
CA ASN A 236 -17.07 44.88 -16.29
C ASN A 236 -17.68 44.87 -17.71
N LEU A 237 -16.92 45.33 -18.72
CA LEU A 237 -17.32 45.25 -20.11
C LEU A 237 -17.51 43.78 -20.54
N ILE A 238 -16.56 42.91 -20.23
CA ILE A 238 -16.65 41.47 -20.54
C ILE A 238 -17.89 40.85 -19.89
N GLN A 239 -18.17 41.16 -18.62
CA GLN A 239 -19.36 40.66 -17.93
C GLN A 239 -20.66 41.14 -18.58
N SER A 240 -20.71 42.40 -19.03
CA SER A 240 -21.88 42.95 -19.72
C SER A 240 -22.13 42.27 -21.07
N LEU A 241 -21.07 42.06 -21.86
CA LEU A 241 -21.12 41.37 -23.15
C LEU A 241 -21.45 39.89 -22.98
N GLU A 242 -20.94 39.23 -21.94
CA GLU A 242 -21.25 37.83 -21.65
C GLU A 242 -22.73 37.68 -21.30
N LYS A 243 -23.31 38.63 -20.56
CA LYS A 243 -24.73 38.62 -20.22
C LYS A 243 -25.60 38.72 -21.48
N GLU A 244 -25.30 39.64 -22.37
CA GLU A 244 -25.98 39.78 -23.68
C GLU A 244 -25.85 38.50 -24.52
N HIS A 245 -24.65 37.94 -24.60
CA HIS A 245 -24.40 36.71 -25.34
C HIS A 245 -25.17 35.52 -24.75
N LYS A 246 -25.24 35.40 -23.43
CA LYS A 246 -25.96 34.34 -22.73
C LYS A 246 -27.46 34.44 -22.93
N GLU A 247 -28.01 35.66 -23.02
CA GLU A 247 -29.42 35.88 -23.38
C GLU A 247 -29.73 35.41 -24.80
N LYS A 248 -28.82 35.63 -25.75
CA LYS A 248 -28.98 35.25 -27.17
C LYS A 248 -28.76 33.76 -27.43
N HIS A 249 -27.69 33.18 -26.89
CA HIS A 249 -27.20 31.83 -27.24
C HIS A 249 -27.46 30.76 -26.16
N LYS A 250 -27.88 31.18 -24.95
CA LYS A 250 -28.16 30.31 -23.77
C LYS A 250 -26.94 29.64 -23.13
N HIS A 251 -25.71 29.98 -23.53
CA HIS A 251 -24.47 29.53 -22.89
C HIS A 251 -23.45 30.69 -22.74
N SER A 252 -22.37 30.46 -22.00
CA SER A 252 -21.31 31.45 -21.71
C SER A 252 -20.28 31.55 -22.84
N PHE A 253 -19.46 32.60 -22.82
CA PHE A 253 -18.34 32.77 -23.76
C PHE A 253 -17.36 31.60 -23.74
N GLU A 254 -17.04 31.07 -22.56
CA GLU A 254 -16.17 29.91 -22.41
C GLU A 254 -16.66 28.70 -23.23
N ILE A 255 -17.97 28.45 -23.20
CA ILE A 255 -18.60 27.35 -23.95
C ILE A 255 -18.54 27.64 -25.44
N GLU A 256 -18.84 28.87 -25.87
CA GLU A 256 -18.79 29.25 -27.29
C GLU A 256 -17.38 29.10 -27.88
N ILE A 257 -16.35 29.54 -27.14
CA ILE A 257 -14.93 29.40 -27.54
C ILE A 257 -14.55 27.93 -27.68
N ALA A 258 -14.95 27.09 -26.72
CA ALA A 258 -14.69 25.66 -26.77
C ALA A 258 -15.41 24.97 -27.96
N LEU A 259 -16.67 25.33 -28.21
CA LEU A 259 -17.46 24.82 -29.34
C LEU A 259 -16.85 25.23 -30.68
N ALA A 260 -16.45 26.48 -30.84
CA ALA A 260 -15.84 26.99 -32.06
C ALA A 260 -14.51 26.26 -32.39
N ARG A 261 -13.65 26.06 -31.39
CA ARG A 261 -12.41 25.27 -31.56
C ARG A 261 -12.70 23.82 -31.95
N SER A 262 -13.66 23.18 -31.29
CA SER A 262 -14.07 21.81 -31.62
C SER A 262 -14.63 21.71 -33.04
N ALA A 263 -15.49 22.65 -33.44
CA ALA A 263 -16.05 22.71 -34.78
C ALA A 263 -14.97 22.93 -35.85
N ALA A 264 -13.99 23.81 -35.59
CA ALA A 264 -12.88 24.06 -36.49
C ALA A 264 -11.97 22.83 -36.65
N ALA A 265 -11.67 22.12 -35.56
CA ALA A 265 -10.90 20.88 -35.59
C ALA A 265 -11.62 19.83 -36.44
N LYS A 266 -12.92 19.63 -36.20
CA LYS A 266 -13.75 18.67 -36.94
C LYS A 266 -13.87 19.01 -38.42
N LYS A 267 -14.01 20.29 -38.76
CA LYS A 267 -14.02 20.76 -40.16
C LYS A 267 -12.70 20.46 -40.84
N LEU A 268 -11.59 20.75 -40.17
CA LEU A 268 -10.25 20.55 -40.72
C LEU A 268 -9.94 19.05 -40.93
N THR A 269 -10.31 18.18 -39.99
CA THR A 269 -10.12 16.74 -40.13
C THR A 269 -11.01 16.13 -41.20
N ALA A 270 -12.28 16.53 -41.29
CA ALA A 270 -13.20 16.03 -42.31
C ALA A 270 -12.73 16.36 -43.74
N GLU A 271 -12.09 17.52 -43.94
CA GLU A 271 -11.60 17.93 -45.26
C GLU A 271 -10.24 17.31 -45.63
N CYS A 272 -9.45 16.85 -44.66
CA CYS A 272 -8.06 16.43 -44.87
C CYS A 272 -7.79 14.93 -44.61
N ILE A 273 -8.78 14.19 -44.09
CA ILE A 273 -8.63 12.76 -43.77
C ILE A 273 -9.63 11.95 -44.58
N GLU A 274 -9.13 11.01 -45.37
CA GLU A 274 -9.92 10.01 -46.08
C GLU A 274 -9.85 8.67 -45.35
N ARG A 275 -10.99 8.00 -45.20
CA ARG A 275 -11.04 6.66 -44.59
C ARG A 275 -11.02 5.61 -45.69
N VAL A 276 -9.96 4.81 -45.73
CA VAL A 276 -9.88 3.68 -46.65
C VAL A 276 -10.70 2.53 -46.04
N VAL A 277 -11.76 2.11 -46.72
CA VAL A 277 -12.56 0.95 -46.30
C VAL A 277 -11.72 -0.30 -46.56
N PRO A 278 -11.39 -1.12 -45.55
CA PRO A 278 -10.65 -2.36 -45.76
C PRO A 278 -11.45 -3.38 -46.58
N GLU A 279 -10.77 -4.23 -47.35
CA GLU A 279 -11.39 -5.29 -48.16
C GLU A 279 -12.31 -6.21 -47.33
N GLN A 280 -13.46 -6.60 -47.88
CA GLN A 280 -14.52 -7.36 -47.18
C GLN A 280 -14.04 -8.67 -46.52
N LYS A 281 -13.04 -9.35 -47.09
CA LYS A 281 -12.49 -10.60 -46.54
C LYS A 281 -11.74 -10.41 -45.22
N ASP A 282 -11.00 -9.31 -45.08
CA ASP A 282 -10.29 -9.00 -43.84
C ASP A 282 -11.27 -8.55 -42.74
N VAL A 283 -12.37 -7.90 -43.14
CA VAL A 283 -13.46 -7.48 -42.23
C VAL A 283 -14.20 -8.69 -41.64
N GLU A 284 -14.47 -9.75 -42.42
CA GLU A 284 -15.09 -10.98 -41.92
C GLU A 284 -14.18 -11.76 -40.96
N ALA A 285 -12.88 -11.87 -41.27
CA ALA A 285 -11.92 -12.53 -40.38
C ALA A 285 -11.74 -11.76 -39.05
N LEU A 286 -11.70 -10.42 -39.10
CA LEU A 286 -11.69 -9.55 -37.92
C LEU A 286 -12.98 -9.63 -37.10
N ASN A 287 -14.14 -9.69 -37.75
CA ASN A 287 -15.43 -9.82 -37.07
C ASN A 287 -15.61 -11.19 -36.39
N THR A 288 -15.07 -12.25 -37.00
CA THR A 288 -15.10 -13.60 -36.42
C THR A 288 -14.22 -13.67 -35.17
N LYS A 289 -12.97 -13.15 -35.24
CA LYS A 289 -12.10 -13.03 -34.06
C LYS A 289 -12.72 -12.17 -32.95
N LYS A 290 -13.36 -11.04 -33.30
CA LYS A 290 -14.05 -10.17 -32.34
C LYS A 290 -15.25 -10.85 -31.67
N ARG A 291 -16.05 -11.63 -32.42
CA ARG A 291 -17.16 -12.41 -31.86
C ARG A 291 -16.68 -13.47 -30.90
N ILE A 292 -15.64 -14.23 -31.26
CA ILE A 292 -15.04 -15.24 -30.38
C ILE A 292 -14.50 -14.57 -29.11
N ALA A 293 -13.76 -13.48 -29.23
CA ALA A 293 -13.25 -12.73 -28.07
C ALA A 293 -14.37 -12.21 -27.17
N GLY A 294 -15.48 -11.72 -27.74
CA GLY A 294 -16.65 -11.26 -26.99
C GLY A 294 -17.40 -12.37 -26.24
N ILE A 295 -17.48 -13.57 -26.83
CA ILE A 295 -18.07 -14.75 -26.17
C ILE A 295 -17.16 -15.22 -25.03
N VAL A 296 -15.85 -15.28 -25.28
CA VAL A 296 -14.86 -15.66 -24.25
C VAL A 296 -14.89 -14.67 -23.09
N SER A 297 -14.92 -13.36 -23.36
CA SER A 297 -14.98 -12.36 -22.29
C SER A 297 -16.28 -12.39 -21.50
N ALA A 298 -17.42 -12.62 -22.15
CA ALA A 298 -18.71 -12.81 -21.48
C ALA A 298 -18.72 -14.08 -20.61
N ALA A 299 -18.14 -15.18 -21.08
CA ALA A 299 -18.01 -16.42 -20.30
C ALA A 299 -17.09 -16.24 -19.08
N VAL A 300 -15.97 -15.52 -19.25
CA VAL A 300 -15.07 -15.19 -18.13
C VAL A 300 -15.77 -14.29 -17.12
N LEU A 301 -16.48 -13.24 -17.56
CA LEU A 301 -17.25 -12.37 -16.67
C LEU A 301 -18.34 -13.15 -15.93
N LEU A 302 -19.01 -14.10 -16.60
CA LEU A 302 -19.99 -14.97 -15.97
C LEU A 302 -19.37 -15.86 -14.90
N PHE A 303 -18.21 -16.47 -15.19
CA PHE A 303 -17.50 -17.30 -14.22
C PHE A 303 -17.05 -16.50 -13.00
N ILE A 304 -16.52 -15.30 -13.20
CA ILE A 304 -16.06 -14.41 -12.12
C ILE A 304 -17.25 -13.96 -11.27
N THR A 305 -18.29 -13.39 -11.90
CA THR A 305 -19.51 -12.96 -11.19
C THR A 305 -20.13 -14.11 -10.39
N TYR A 306 -20.28 -15.28 -11.00
CA TYR A 306 -20.74 -16.49 -10.33
C TYR A 306 -19.89 -16.83 -9.10
N SER A 307 -18.56 -16.89 -9.27
CA SER A 307 -17.64 -17.28 -8.19
C SER A 307 -17.68 -16.29 -7.02
N VAL A 308 -17.77 -14.99 -7.32
CA VAL A 308 -17.88 -13.93 -6.32
C VAL A 308 -19.22 -14.02 -5.58
N LEU A 309 -20.33 -14.16 -6.31
CA LEU A 309 -21.66 -14.28 -5.71
C LEU A 309 -21.81 -15.55 -4.87
N ASP A 310 -21.31 -16.68 -5.34
CA ASP A 310 -21.35 -17.94 -4.59
C ASP A 310 -20.52 -17.85 -3.30
N SER A 311 -19.31 -17.28 -3.38
CA SER A 311 -18.48 -17.04 -2.18
C SER A 311 -19.17 -16.11 -1.18
N LEU A 312 -19.81 -15.04 -1.68
CA LEU A 312 -20.51 -14.06 -0.85
C LEU A 312 -21.76 -14.68 -0.19
N PHE A 313 -22.53 -15.47 -0.93
CA PHE A 313 -23.68 -16.17 -0.37
C PHE A 313 -23.29 -17.32 0.56
N LEU A 314 -22.16 -17.99 0.33
CA LEU A 314 -21.63 -19.03 1.23
C LEU A 314 -21.25 -18.42 2.57
N MET A 315 -20.59 -17.25 2.55
CA MET A 315 -20.29 -16.48 3.76
C MET A 315 -21.57 -16.06 4.52
N ILE A 316 -22.63 -15.67 3.81
CA ILE A 316 -23.94 -15.35 4.40
C ILE A 316 -24.62 -16.60 4.98
N ALA A 317 -24.54 -17.74 4.28
CA ALA A 317 -25.17 -19.00 4.65
C ALA A 317 -24.60 -19.60 5.94
N GLU A 318 -23.26 -19.62 6.08
CA GLU A 318 -22.58 -20.11 7.29
C GLU A 318 -22.92 -19.26 8.53
N SER A 319 -23.23 -17.98 8.33
CA SER A 319 -23.37 -17.03 9.43
C SER A 319 -24.78 -16.86 9.98
N PHE A 320 -25.83 -17.03 9.17
CA PHE A 320 -27.21 -16.76 9.63
C PHE A 320 -27.95 -17.98 10.20
N SER A 321 -27.39 -19.20 10.09
CA SER A 321 -27.94 -20.50 10.56
C SER A 321 -29.43 -20.79 10.33
N ALA A 322 -30.15 -19.94 9.58
CA ALA A 322 -31.57 -20.02 9.26
C ALA A 322 -31.88 -19.03 8.12
N GLY A 323 -31.86 -19.51 6.88
CA GLY A 323 -32.22 -18.70 5.72
C GLY A 323 -32.10 -19.48 4.42
N ILE A 324 -32.81 -19.03 3.39
CA ILE A 324 -32.90 -19.61 2.03
C ILE A 324 -31.52 -19.98 1.42
N PHE A 325 -30.45 -19.31 1.87
CA PHE A 325 -29.07 -19.51 1.43
C PHE A 325 -28.33 -20.71 2.08
N ALA A 326 -28.86 -21.29 3.16
CA ALA A 326 -28.28 -22.47 3.81
C ALA A 326 -28.42 -23.76 2.98
N ASN A 327 -29.32 -23.76 2.00
CA ASN A 327 -29.42 -24.85 1.04
C ASN A 327 -28.45 -24.59 -0.12
N ASP A 328 -27.40 -25.43 -0.22
CA ASP A 328 -26.38 -25.34 -1.26
C ASP A 328 -26.98 -25.27 -2.68
N TYR A 329 -28.08 -25.99 -2.94
CA TYR A 329 -28.75 -25.96 -4.25
C TYR A 329 -29.37 -24.60 -4.57
N ILE A 330 -30.00 -23.95 -3.58
CA ILE A 330 -30.62 -22.64 -3.75
C ILE A 330 -29.53 -21.58 -3.91
N ARG A 331 -28.46 -21.65 -3.12
CA ARG A 331 -27.30 -20.76 -3.24
C ARG A 331 -26.70 -20.80 -4.64
N ILE A 332 -26.33 -22.00 -5.11
CA ILE A 332 -25.68 -22.21 -6.40
C ILE A 332 -26.61 -21.78 -7.55
N SER A 333 -27.91 -22.11 -7.45
CA SER A 333 -28.88 -21.72 -8.47
C SER A 333 -29.06 -20.19 -8.52
N LEU A 334 -29.14 -19.54 -7.37
CA LEU A 334 -29.33 -18.09 -7.29
C LEU A 334 -28.10 -17.31 -7.74
N SER A 335 -26.88 -17.75 -7.38
CA SER A 335 -25.63 -17.15 -7.87
C SER A 335 -25.50 -17.29 -9.39
N ALA A 336 -25.85 -18.45 -9.95
CA ALA A 336 -25.84 -18.68 -11.39
C ALA A 336 -26.88 -17.81 -12.14
N VAL A 337 -28.11 -17.71 -11.63
CA VAL A 337 -29.17 -16.88 -12.25
C VAL A 337 -28.81 -15.39 -12.21
N LEU A 338 -28.32 -14.89 -11.08
CA LEU A 338 -27.93 -13.48 -10.93
C LEU A 338 -26.72 -13.14 -11.81
N GLY A 339 -25.71 -14.03 -11.85
CA GLY A 339 -24.56 -13.88 -12.74
C GLY A 339 -24.98 -13.84 -14.22
N ALA A 340 -25.84 -14.78 -14.64
CA ALA A 340 -26.34 -14.84 -16.01
C ALA A 340 -27.16 -13.61 -16.39
N ALA A 341 -28.05 -13.13 -15.51
CA ALA A 341 -28.84 -11.93 -15.73
C ALA A 341 -27.97 -10.68 -15.88
N PHE A 342 -26.92 -10.56 -15.07
CA PHE A 342 -25.96 -9.45 -15.15
C PHE A 342 -25.18 -9.47 -16.47
N VAL A 343 -24.62 -10.61 -16.85
CA VAL A 343 -23.86 -10.74 -18.11
C VAL A 343 -24.76 -10.52 -19.32
N ALA A 344 -25.99 -11.06 -19.31
CA ALA A 344 -26.96 -10.80 -20.36
C ALA A 344 -27.30 -9.31 -20.50
N GLY A 345 -27.47 -8.60 -19.37
CA GLY A 345 -27.65 -7.15 -19.35
C GLY A 345 -26.46 -6.37 -19.92
N ALA A 346 -25.23 -6.75 -19.53
CA ALA A 346 -24.00 -6.14 -20.03
C ALA A 346 -23.82 -6.39 -21.55
N VAL A 347 -24.06 -7.61 -22.01
CA VAL A 347 -24.01 -7.99 -23.43
C VAL A 347 -25.09 -7.27 -24.24
N PHE A 348 -26.30 -7.11 -23.69
CA PHE A 348 -27.37 -6.36 -24.35
C PHE A 348 -26.98 -4.89 -24.56
N VAL A 349 -26.40 -4.24 -23.54
CA VAL A 349 -25.89 -2.86 -23.66
C VAL A 349 -24.75 -2.76 -24.68
N TYR A 350 -23.88 -3.77 -24.73
CA TYR A 350 -22.79 -3.87 -25.70
C TYR A 350 -23.30 -4.01 -27.15
N LEU A 351 -24.31 -4.86 -27.38
CA LEU A 351 -24.84 -5.17 -28.70
C LEU A 351 -25.77 -4.10 -29.28
N ARG A 352 -26.51 -3.36 -28.43
CA ARG A 352 -27.44 -2.31 -28.88
C ARG A 352 -26.74 -1.05 -29.41
N GLY A 353 -25.41 -1.03 -29.37
CA GLY A 353 -24.61 0.05 -29.94
C GLY A 353 -24.49 -0.03 -31.44
N GLY A 354 -25.42 0.66 -32.12
CA GLY A 354 -25.49 0.83 -33.57
C GLY A 354 -24.23 1.39 -34.21
N ALA A 355 -24.25 1.40 -35.54
CA ALA A 355 -23.18 1.60 -36.52
C ALA A 355 -22.28 2.86 -36.37
N ASP A 356 -22.48 3.70 -35.36
CA ASP A 356 -21.78 4.98 -35.14
C ASP A 356 -20.59 4.93 -34.17
N SER A 357 -20.28 3.78 -33.55
CA SER A 357 -19.10 3.66 -32.68
C SER A 357 -17.81 3.49 -33.50
N ILE A 358 -16.93 4.49 -33.50
CA ILE A 358 -15.73 4.55 -34.34
C ILE A 358 -14.66 3.54 -33.88
N ASN A 359 -14.59 3.20 -32.57
CA ASN A 359 -13.57 2.31 -31.99
C ASN A 359 -14.13 1.21 -31.05
N SER A 360 -13.38 0.11 -30.86
CA SER A 360 -13.74 -0.98 -29.93
C SER A 360 -13.79 -0.54 -28.47
N THR A 361 -13.01 0.48 -28.11
CA THR A 361 -12.98 1.12 -26.79
C THR A 361 -14.32 1.76 -26.41
N ASP A 362 -14.98 2.43 -27.37
CA ASP A 362 -16.23 3.16 -27.12
C ASP A 362 -17.40 2.24 -26.75
N ARG A 363 -17.41 1.02 -27.30
CA ARG A 363 -18.43 0.02 -26.96
C ARG A 363 -18.27 -0.52 -25.55
N VAL A 364 -17.03 -0.72 -25.11
CA VAL A 364 -16.70 -1.20 -23.77
C VAL A 364 -17.01 -0.11 -22.73
N ASP A 365 -16.67 1.14 -23.03
CA ASP A 365 -16.96 2.29 -22.17
C ASP A 365 -18.47 2.51 -21.99
N ARG A 366 -19.31 2.13 -22.94
CA ARG A 366 -20.78 2.21 -22.76
C ARG A 366 -21.31 1.29 -21.67
N VAL A 367 -20.70 0.12 -21.50
CA VAL A 367 -21.05 -0.82 -20.43
C VAL A 367 -20.43 -0.36 -19.12
N LEU A 368 -19.13 -0.08 -19.12
CA LEU A 368 -18.37 0.25 -17.90
C LEU A 368 -18.75 1.62 -17.34
N CYS A 369 -19.05 2.62 -18.16
CA CYS A 369 -19.47 3.96 -17.72
C CYS A 369 -21.00 4.08 -17.61
N HIS A 370 -21.76 2.99 -17.71
CA HIS A 370 -23.21 3.02 -17.56
C HIS A 370 -23.60 3.40 -16.12
N ARG A 371 -24.71 4.15 -15.96
CA ARG A 371 -25.19 4.64 -14.66
C ARG A 371 -25.40 3.53 -13.61
N PHE A 372 -25.87 2.37 -14.04
CA PHE A 372 -26.15 1.22 -13.17
C PHE A 372 -25.06 0.15 -13.26
N PHE A 373 -24.91 -0.48 -14.43
CA PHE A 373 -23.89 -1.52 -14.66
C PHE A 373 -22.45 -1.06 -14.34
N GLY A 374 -22.09 0.21 -14.53
CA GLY A 374 -20.76 0.69 -14.16
C GLY A 374 -20.47 0.62 -12.66
N ILE A 375 -21.46 0.95 -11.81
CA ILE A 375 -21.34 0.83 -10.36
C ILE A 375 -21.32 -0.64 -9.94
N VAL A 376 -22.13 -1.49 -10.57
CA VAL A 376 -22.15 -2.93 -10.25
C VAL A 376 -20.83 -3.60 -10.62
N ILE A 377 -20.29 -3.32 -11.82
CA ILE A 377 -18.97 -3.81 -12.26
C ILE A 377 -17.87 -3.29 -11.34
N LEU A 378 -17.98 -2.03 -10.88
CA LEU A 378 -17.03 -1.49 -9.92
C LEU A 378 -17.06 -2.26 -8.59
N VAL A 379 -18.25 -2.50 -8.02
CA VAL A 379 -18.39 -3.28 -6.79
C VAL A 379 -17.84 -4.69 -6.97
N GLU A 380 -18.15 -5.35 -8.07
CA GLU A 380 -17.61 -6.67 -8.41
C GLU A 380 -16.07 -6.65 -8.48
N LEU A 381 -15.50 -5.66 -9.15
CA LEU A 381 -14.05 -5.49 -9.25
C LEU A 381 -13.40 -5.27 -7.87
N VAL A 382 -14.03 -4.49 -6.99
CA VAL A 382 -13.57 -4.30 -5.60
C VAL A 382 -13.65 -5.60 -4.79
N LEU A 383 -14.67 -6.42 -4.98
CA LEU A 383 -14.79 -7.74 -4.33
C LEU A 383 -13.74 -8.73 -4.85
N VAL A 384 -13.46 -8.74 -6.15
CA VAL A 384 -12.38 -9.54 -6.74
C VAL A 384 -11.03 -9.10 -6.17
N PHE A 385 -10.83 -7.79 -6.02
CA PHE A 385 -9.62 -7.23 -5.43
C PHE A 385 -9.40 -7.77 -4.03
N TYR A 386 -10.42 -7.72 -3.18
CA TYR A 386 -10.36 -8.29 -1.84
C TYR A 386 -10.05 -9.78 -1.82
N TRP A 387 -10.77 -10.54 -2.64
CA TRP A 387 -10.56 -11.99 -2.72
C TRP A 387 -9.10 -12.31 -3.05
N ILE A 388 -8.50 -11.61 -4.02
CA ILE A 388 -7.10 -11.78 -4.40
C ILE A 388 -6.14 -11.21 -3.34
N THR A 389 -6.37 -10.03 -2.77
CA THR A 389 -5.42 -9.43 -1.82
C THR A 389 -5.43 -10.14 -0.48
N VAL A 390 -6.61 -10.45 0.04
CA VAL A 390 -6.79 -11.03 1.37
C VAL A 390 -6.60 -12.53 1.34
N ILE A 391 -7.42 -13.28 0.58
CA ILE A 391 -7.42 -14.74 0.69
C ILE A 391 -6.14 -15.33 0.12
N LEU A 392 -5.74 -14.89 -1.09
CA LEU A 392 -4.47 -15.35 -1.66
C LEU A 392 -3.27 -14.76 -0.89
N GLY A 393 -3.35 -13.50 -0.45
CA GLY A 393 -2.30 -12.88 0.36
C GLY A 393 -2.03 -13.65 1.67
N TYR A 394 -3.06 -14.00 2.44
CA TYR A 394 -2.92 -14.81 3.66
C TYR A 394 -2.37 -16.21 3.38
N LYS A 395 -2.86 -16.89 2.33
CA LYS A 395 -2.30 -18.19 1.90
C LYS A 395 -0.81 -18.11 1.53
N MET A 396 -0.36 -16.96 1.01
CA MET A 396 1.06 -16.72 0.77
C MET A 396 1.81 -16.41 2.06
N THR A 397 1.22 -15.62 2.96
CA THR A 397 1.78 -15.31 4.28
C THR A 397 2.05 -16.57 5.10
N ASP A 398 1.13 -17.53 5.13
CA ASP A 398 1.30 -18.81 5.85
C ASP A 398 2.54 -19.60 5.37
N LYS A 399 2.91 -19.46 4.09
CA LYS A 399 4.11 -20.10 3.52
C LYS A 399 5.40 -19.37 3.92
N VAL A 400 5.33 -18.08 4.18
CA VAL A 400 6.49 -17.24 4.55
C VAL A 400 6.68 -17.20 6.07
N PHE A 401 5.62 -17.35 6.86
CA PHE A 401 5.64 -17.28 8.32
C PHE A 401 6.67 -18.20 9.01
N PRO A 402 6.91 -19.45 8.55
CA PRO A 402 7.95 -20.31 9.10
C PRO A 402 9.36 -19.72 8.98
N ILE A 403 9.64 -18.95 7.91
CA ILE A 403 10.94 -18.28 7.70
C ILE A 403 11.16 -17.24 8.79
N PHE A 404 10.12 -16.49 9.16
CA PHE A 404 10.20 -15.49 10.24
C PHE A 404 10.40 -16.14 11.61
N LYS A 405 9.71 -17.25 11.90
CA LYS A 405 9.96 -18.04 13.11
C LYS A 405 11.39 -18.56 13.18
N PHE A 406 11.92 -19.03 12.05
CA PHE A 406 13.31 -19.48 11.96
C PHE A 406 14.29 -18.35 12.25
N VAL A 407 14.11 -17.16 11.65
CA VAL A 407 14.94 -15.98 11.93
C VAL A 407 14.91 -15.60 13.41
N ARG A 408 13.71 -15.53 14.02
CA ARG A 408 13.57 -15.25 15.45
C ARG A 408 14.32 -16.26 16.31
N ALA A 409 14.15 -17.55 16.01
CA ALA A 409 14.79 -18.62 16.77
C ALA A 409 16.33 -18.60 16.61
N VAL A 410 16.85 -18.23 15.44
CA VAL A 410 18.30 -18.07 15.26
C VAL A 410 18.83 -16.93 16.15
N VAL A 411 18.10 -15.81 16.23
CA VAL A 411 18.49 -14.68 17.08
C VAL A 411 18.39 -15.04 18.57
N SER A 412 17.40 -15.83 18.99
CA SER A 412 17.27 -16.27 20.39
C SER A 412 18.46 -17.12 20.83
N GLN A 413 19.07 -17.89 19.91
CA GLN A 413 20.28 -18.66 20.19
C GLN A 413 21.55 -17.81 20.26
N LEU A 414 21.63 -16.71 19.52
CA LEU A 414 22.77 -15.80 19.56
C LEU A 414 22.80 -14.96 20.84
N ILE A 415 21.63 -14.70 21.45
CA ILE A 415 21.48 -13.88 22.66
C ILE A 415 20.82 -14.72 23.76
N PRO A 416 21.62 -15.51 24.51
CA PRO A 416 21.10 -16.34 25.60
C PRO A 416 20.48 -15.51 26.72
N SER A 417 19.52 -16.10 27.44
CA SER A 417 18.91 -15.49 28.63
C SER A 417 19.96 -15.31 29.74
N SER A 418 19.94 -14.13 30.37
CA SER A 418 20.84 -13.80 31.49
C SER A 418 20.36 -14.34 32.84
N GLY A 419 19.07 -14.65 32.96
CA GLY A 419 18.46 -15.21 34.15
C GLY A 419 17.15 -15.94 33.81
N VAL A 420 16.67 -16.77 34.74
CA VAL A 420 15.48 -17.61 34.57
C VAL A 420 14.19 -16.79 34.66
N ILE A 421 14.18 -15.75 35.50
CA ILE A 421 13.04 -14.84 35.66
C ILE A 421 13.17 -13.60 34.77
N GLN A 422 14.40 -13.06 34.64
CA GLN A 422 14.71 -11.90 33.81
C GLN A 422 15.55 -12.33 32.61
N SER A 423 14.96 -12.26 31.41
CA SER A 423 15.62 -12.63 30.15
C SER A 423 16.83 -11.75 29.80
N GLY A 424 16.99 -10.59 30.45
CA GLY A 424 18.03 -9.60 30.20
C GLY A 424 17.61 -8.52 29.22
N LEU A 425 18.13 -7.30 29.43
CA LEU A 425 17.82 -6.11 28.63
C LEU A 425 18.16 -6.29 27.14
N LEU A 426 19.34 -6.87 26.85
CA LEU A 426 19.79 -7.11 25.46
C LEU A 426 18.87 -8.12 24.74
N ARG A 427 18.52 -9.22 25.39
CA ARG A 427 17.62 -10.23 24.82
C ARG A 427 16.22 -9.65 24.58
N GLY A 428 15.70 -8.87 25.54
CA GLY A 428 14.43 -8.16 25.40
C GLY A 428 14.42 -7.18 24.24
N LEU A 429 15.45 -6.34 24.11
CA LEU A 429 15.56 -5.36 23.03
C LEU A 429 15.61 -6.02 21.65
N PHE A 430 16.47 -7.03 21.47
CA PHE A 430 16.65 -7.65 20.16
C PHE A 430 15.46 -8.54 19.79
N LEU A 431 14.94 -9.37 20.69
CA LEU A 431 13.82 -10.26 20.38
C LEU A 431 12.50 -9.48 20.37
N ASN A 432 12.11 -8.91 21.50
CA ASN A 432 10.77 -8.32 21.67
C ASN A 432 10.68 -6.91 21.06
N GLY A 433 11.78 -6.15 21.06
CA GLY A 433 11.82 -4.82 20.43
C GLY A 433 12.01 -4.89 18.92
N ILE A 434 13.16 -5.40 18.46
CA ILE A 434 13.58 -5.30 17.05
C ILE A 434 12.96 -6.41 16.18
N ILE A 435 13.18 -7.67 16.53
CA ILE A 435 12.79 -8.80 15.69
C ILE A 435 11.26 -8.92 15.61
N ASP A 436 10.56 -8.82 16.74
CA ASP A 436 9.09 -8.90 16.75
C ASP A 436 8.45 -7.72 16.03
N GLY A 437 9.01 -6.52 16.22
CA GLY A 437 8.61 -5.33 15.46
C GLY A 437 8.82 -5.49 13.95
N ALA A 438 9.94 -6.10 13.53
CA ALA A 438 10.21 -6.38 12.12
C ALA A 438 9.27 -7.46 11.55
N ILE A 439 9.08 -8.57 12.26
CA ILE A 439 8.22 -9.70 11.84
C ILE A 439 6.78 -9.22 11.63
N MET A 440 6.28 -8.36 12.52
CA MET A 440 4.93 -7.77 12.42
C MET A 440 4.67 -7.17 11.02
N ILE A 441 5.60 -6.39 10.49
CA ILE A 441 5.47 -5.75 9.16
C ILE A 441 5.68 -6.75 8.04
N LEU A 442 6.72 -7.58 8.15
CA LEU A 442 7.12 -8.52 7.12
C LEU A 442 5.98 -9.51 6.80
N ASN A 443 5.10 -9.76 7.76
CA ASN A 443 3.90 -10.58 7.61
C ASN A 443 2.93 -10.08 6.52
N TYR A 444 2.93 -8.77 6.22
CA TYR A 444 2.04 -8.15 5.23
C TYR A 444 2.63 -8.01 3.83
N ILE A 445 3.92 -8.34 3.66
CA ILE A 445 4.59 -8.23 2.36
C ILE A 445 3.83 -8.98 1.25
N PRO A 446 3.38 -10.24 1.43
CA PRO A 446 2.67 -10.95 0.38
C PRO A 446 1.34 -10.28 -0.01
N ILE A 447 0.63 -9.74 0.99
CA ILE A 447 -0.62 -9.03 0.78
C ILE A 447 -0.39 -7.74 -0.03
N PHE A 448 0.63 -6.95 0.32
CA PHE A 448 1.00 -5.75 -0.43
C PHE A 448 1.50 -6.07 -1.84
N PHE A 449 2.19 -7.20 -2.03
CA PHE A 449 2.57 -7.66 -3.35
C PHE A 449 1.34 -7.91 -4.25
N CYS A 450 0.32 -8.62 -3.74
CA CYS A 450 -0.93 -8.82 -4.45
C CYS A 450 -1.66 -7.50 -4.75
N LEU A 451 -1.75 -6.60 -3.77
CA LEU A 451 -2.38 -5.29 -3.93
C LEU A 451 -1.67 -4.46 -5.01
N PHE A 452 -0.34 -4.30 -4.94
CA PHE A 452 0.40 -3.51 -5.91
C PHE A 452 0.36 -4.10 -7.33
N ALA A 453 0.34 -5.44 -7.46
CA ALA A 453 0.17 -6.09 -8.75
C ALA A 453 -1.18 -5.79 -9.40
N LEU A 454 -2.25 -5.81 -8.62
CA LEU A 454 -3.60 -5.49 -9.09
C LEU A 454 -3.74 -4.01 -9.49
N VAL A 455 -3.13 -3.11 -8.71
CA VAL A 455 -3.14 -1.68 -9.03
C VAL A 455 -2.36 -1.41 -10.31
N ALA A 456 -1.17 -2.01 -10.45
CA ALA A 456 -0.38 -1.91 -11.68
C ALA A 456 -1.14 -2.47 -12.89
N PHE A 457 -1.88 -3.57 -12.71
CA PHE A 457 -2.74 -4.13 -13.74
C PHE A 457 -3.84 -3.15 -14.19
N LEU A 458 -4.59 -2.54 -13.26
CA LEU A 458 -5.65 -1.59 -13.63
C LEU A 458 -5.14 -0.29 -14.23
N GLU A 459 -3.96 0.16 -13.80
CA GLU A 459 -3.27 1.31 -14.35
C GLU A 459 -2.87 1.05 -15.81
N ASP A 460 -2.30 -0.12 -16.11
CA ASP A 460 -1.93 -0.52 -17.48
C ASP A 460 -3.14 -0.73 -18.40
N VAL A 461 -4.23 -1.30 -17.88
CA VAL A 461 -5.47 -1.48 -18.65
C VAL A 461 -6.12 -0.13 -18.99
N GLY A 462 -5.90 0.91 -18.18
CA GLY A 462 -6.53 2.22 -18.36
C GLY A 462 -7.95 2.31 -17.77
N TYR A 463 -8.33 1.36 -16.90
CA TYR A 463 -9.63 1.35 -16.22
C TYR A 463 -9.73 2.46 -15.16
N MET A 464 -8.59 2.92 -14.62
CA MET A 464 -8.52 3.96 -13.60
C MET A 464 -9.25 5.26 -13.95
N ALA A 465 -9.20 5.68 -15.21
CA ALA A 465 -9.90 6.88 -15.66
C ALA A 465 -11.43 6.70 -15.66
N ARG A 466 -11.92 5.50 -16.01
CA ARG A 466 -13.36 5.18 -16.02
C ARG A 466 -13.92 5.11 -14.62
N LEU A 467 -13.16 4.48 -13.72
CA LEU A 467 -13.46 4.41 -12.31
C LEU A 467 -13.73 5.82 -11.73
N ALA A 468 -12.83 6.75 -12.00
CA ALA A 468 -12.98 8.15 -11.57
C ALA A 468 -14.25 8.78 -12.15
N PHE A 469 -14.55 8.53 -13.43
CA PHE A 469 -15.75 9.03 -14.09
C PHE A 469 -17.06 8.52 -13.48
N ILE A 470 -17.14 7.22 -13.18
CA ILE A 470 -18.32 6.61 -12.58
C ILE A 470 -18.59 7.21 -11.19
N MET A 471 -17.53 7.41 -10.41
CA MET A 471 -17.62 7.85 -9.03
C MET A 471 -17.73 9.36 -8.84
N ASP A 472 -17.35 10.16 -9.85
CA ASP A 472 -17.49 11.62 -9.79
C ASP A 472 -18.93 12.06 -9.44
N ARG A 473 -19.93 11.37 -10.00
CA ARG A 473 -21.35 11.66 -9.71
C ARG A 473 -21.71 11.51 -8.23
N ILE A 474 -21.07 10.58 -7.52
CA ILE A 474 -21.32 10.31 -6.09
C ILE A 474 -20.47 11.24 -5.24
N LEU A 475 -19.17 11.30 -5.53
CA LEU A 475 -18.17 12.02 -4.73
C LEU A 475 -18.36 13.54 -4.78
N ARG A 476 -18.80 14.10 -5.91
CA ARG A 476 -19.07 15.53 -6.05
C ARG A 476 -20.11 16.04 -5.05
N LYS A 477 -21.07 15.19 -4.62
CA LYS A 477 -22.04 15.54 -3.57
C LYS A 477 -21.39 15.77 -2.20
N PHE A 478 -20.22 15.19 -1.97
CA PHE A 478 -19.45 15.34 -0.73
C PHE A 478 -18.29 16.33 -0.90
N GLY A 479 -18.26 17.07 -2.01
CA GLY A 479 -17.19 18.04 -2.29
C GLY A 479 -15.85 17.39 -2.60
N LEU A 480 -15.88 16.14 -3.10
CA LEU A 480 -14.74 15.35 -3.56
C LEU A 480 -14.78 15.21 -5.08
N HIS A 481 -13.62 14.90 -5.66
CA HIS A 481 -13.46 14.71 -7.10
C HIS A 481 -13.53 13.23 -7.49
N GLY A 482 -13.96 12.90 -8.70
CA GLY A 482 -13.95 11.51 -9.19
C GLY A 482 -12.59 10.81 -9.05
N GLN A 483 -11.49 11.55 -9.22
CA GLN A 483 -10.12 11.03 -9.05
C GLN A 483 -9.80 10.59 -7.60
N SER A 484 -10.56 11.05 -6.60
CA SER A 484 -10.43 10.63 -5.20
C SER A 484 -10.79 9.15 -4.99
N THR A 485 -11.48 8.53 -5.94
CA THR A 485 -11.88 7.12 -5.88
C THR A 485 -10.72 6.17 -5.72
N LEU A 486 -9.65 6.36 -6.49
CA LEU A 486 -8.48 5.47 -6.41
C LEU A 486 -7.81 5.55 -5.03
N PRO A 487 -7.45 6.74 -4.51
CA PRO A 487 -6.96 6.89 -3.14
C PRO A 487 -7.84 6.23 -2.09
N MET A 488 -9.16 6.39 -2.22
CA MET A 488 -10.14 5.83 -1.29
C MET A 488 -10.20 4.30 -1.36
N ILE A 489 -10.21 3.71 -2.55
CA ILE A 489 -10.16 2.24 -2.73
C ILE A 489 -8.85 1.68 -2.17
N LEU A 490 -7.71 2.31 -2.49
CA LEU A 490 -6.40 1.90 -1.98
C LEU A 490 -6.28 2.00 -0.46
N SER A 491 -6.98 2.96 0.16
CA SER A 491 -7.01 3.18 1.60
C SER A 491 -8.00 2.30 2.35
N GLY A 492 -8.98 1.71 1.64
CA GLY A 492 -9.86 0.68 2.18
C GLY A 492 -11.30 1.11 2.43
N VAL A 493 -11.98 1.65 1.42
CA VAL A 493 -13.43 1.98 1.48
C VAL A 493 -14.32 0.80 1.89
N ILE A 494 -13.92 -0.45 1.62
CA ILE A 494 -14.63 -1.66 2.08
C ILE A 494 -13.67 -2.83 2.41
N MET A 495 -12.52 -2.92 1.74
CA MET A 495 -11.78 -4.20 1.63
C MET A 495 -10.44 -4.24 2.38
N GLY A 496 -10.21 -3.33 3.33
CA GLY A 496 -8.91 -3.25 4.00
C GLY A 496 -7.83 -2.78 3.02
N GLY A 497 -7.53 -1.48 3.03
CA GLY A 497 -6.48 -0.91 2.19
C GLY A 497 -5.22 -0.60 3.00
N CYS A 498 -4.20 -0.03 2.35
CA CYS A 498 -3.14 0.66 3.08
C CYS A 498 -3.28 2.15 2.80
N VAL A 499 -3.42 2.94 3.86
CA VAL A 499 -3.60 4.39 3.72
C VAL A 499 -2.34 5.05 3.13
N VAL A 500 -1.15 4.46 3.29
CA VAL A 500 0.12 4.98 2.74
C VAL A 500 0.09 5.14 1.20
N PRO A 501 -0.13 4.07 0.40
CA PRO A 501 -0.26 4.21 -1.05
C PRO A 501 -1.51 5.00 -1.46
N GLY A 502 -2.57 4.98 -0.64
CA GLY A 502 -3.73 5.83 -0.83
C GLY A 502 -3.36 7.31 -0.83
N VAL A 503 -2.69 7.79 0.22
CA VAL A 503 -2.19 9.16 0.34
C VAL A 503 -1.22 9.49 -0.80
N MET A 504 -0.27 8.61 -1.15
CA MET A 504 0.63 8.89 -2.27
C MET A 504 -0.08 8.99 -3.63
N SER A 505 -1.21 8.28 -3.79
CA SER A 505 -1.99 8.34 -5.03
C SER A 505 -2.86 9.60 -5.15
N THR A 506 -3.02 10.40 -4.08
CA THR A 506 -3.75 11.67 -4.17
C THR A 506 -3.06 12.69 -5.07
N ARG A 507 -1.78 12.48 -5.42
CA ARG A 507 -1.06 13.25 -6.45
C ARG A 507 -1.74 13.25 -7.82
N THR A 508 -2.58 12.24 -8.09
CA THR A 508 -3.35 12.15 -9.34
C THR A 508 -4.54 13.11 -9.39
N ILE A 509 -4.94 13.68 -8.23
CA ILE A 509 -6.03 14.65 -8.12
C ILE A 509 -5.48 16.03 -8.48
N ARG A 510 -6.06 16.64 -9.53
CA ARG A 510 -5.63 17.96 -10.04
C ARG A 510 -6.01 19.11 -9.12
N ASP A 511 -7.24 19.08 -8.59
CA ASP A 511 -7.76 20.11 -7.68
C ASP A 511 -7.12 19.98 -6.29
N ASP A 512 -6.43 21.04 -5.85
CA ASP A 512 -5.77 21.11 -4.53
C ASP A 512 -6.76 20.98 -3.37
N LYS A 513 -7.98 21.53 -3.50
CA LYS A 513 -9.02 21.45 -2.47
C LYS A 513 -9.46 20.00 -2.27
N SER A 514 -9.91 19.35 -3.36
CA SER A 514 -10.31 17.95 -3.33
C SER A 514 -9.16 17.04 -2.93
N ARG A 515 -7.92 17.35 -3.34
CA ARG A 515 -6.72 16.60 -2.94
C ARG A 515 -6.53 16.63 -1.42
N LEU A 516 -6.57 17.81 -0.80
CA LEU A 516 -6.39 17.95 0.64
C LEU A 516 -7.55 17.32 1.43
N VAL A 517 -8.81 17.56 1.03
CA VAL A 517 -9.98 16.93 1.68
C VAL A 517 -9.90 15.41 1.59
N THR A 518 -9.53 14.87 0.41
CA THR A 518 -9.32 13.43 0.25
C THR A 518 -8.26 12.94 1.22
N LEU A 519 -7.08 13.57 1.21
CA LEU A 519 -5.95 13.21 2.07
C LEU A 519 -6.34 13.16 3.55
N LEU A 520 -7.11 14.15 4.02
CA LEU A 520 -7.55 14.22 5.41
C LEU A 520 -8.51 13.09 5.77
N VAL A 521 -9.33 12.61 4.83
CA VAL A 521 -10.39 11.61 5.07
C VAL A 521 -9.88 10.17 4.93
N LEU A 522 -8.84 9.92 4.12
CA LEU A 522 -8.30 8.56 3.92
C LEU A 522 -7.96 7.80 5.22
N PRO A 523 -7.39 8.43 6.27
CA PRO A 523 -7.10 7.74 7.54
C PRO A 523 -8.33 7.20 8.30
N LEU A 524 -9.52 7.78 8.06
CA LEU A 524 -10.78 7.34 8.67
C LEU A 524 -11.29 6.03 8.07
N LEU A 525 -10.78 5.63 6.91
CA LEU A 525 -11.15 4.38 6.26
C LEU A 525 -10.52 3.17 6.94
N ASN A 526 -11.05 1.98 6.65
CA ASN A 526 -10.57 0.74 7.23
C ASN A 526 -9.28 0.27 6.54
N CYS A 527 -8.16 0.46 7.24
CA CYS A 527 -6.86 -0.10 6.87
C CYS A 527 -6.82 -1.61 7.14
N MET A 528 -6.10 -2.38 6.32
CA MET A 528 -5.86 -3.82 6.52
C MET A 528 -5.32 -4.14 7.91
N ALA A 529 -4.46 -3.28 8.45
CA ALA A 529 -3.88 -3.45 9.78
C ALA A 529 -4.93 -3.44 10.92
N LYS A 530 -6.15 -2.95 10.67
CA LYS A 530 -7.26 -2.96 11.63
C LYS A 530 -8.05 -4.27 11.60
N ILE A 531 -8.00 -5.03 10.50
CA ILE A 531 -8.83 -6.24 10.29
C ILE A 531 -8.50 -7.35 11.29
N PRO A 532 -7.21 -7.71 11.54
CA PRO A 532 -6.90 -8.75 12.54
C PRO A 532 -7.42 -8.41 13.93
N PHE A 533 -7.36 -7.13 14.31
CA PHE A 533 -7.92 -6.65 15.57
C PHE A 533 -9.45 -6.81 15.59
N TYR A 534 -10.14 -6.38 14.53
CA TYR A 534 -11.60 -6.56 14.46
C TYR A 534 -11.98 -8.03 14.49
N ALA A 535 -11.26 -8.88 13.76
CA ALA A 535 -11.50 -10.32 13.70
C ALA A 535 -11.33 -10.97 15.09
N LEU A 536 -10.32 -10.53 15.86
CA LEU A 536 -10.09 -10.99 17.22
C LEU A 536 -11.24 -10.58 18.16
N ILE A 537 -11.55 -9.28 18.25
CA ILE A 537 -12.61 -8.79 19.15
C ILE A 537 -13.98 -9.36 18.78
N THR A 538 -14.28 -9.48 17.48
CA THR A 538 -15.54 -10.08 17.04
C THR A 538 -15.59 -11.58 17.22
N GLY A 539 -14.47 -12.30 17.07
CA GLY A 539 -14.40 -13.73 17.42
C GLY A 539 -14.68 -13.96 18.91
N ILE A 540 -14.25 -13.03 19.76
CA ILE A 540 -14.42 -13.12 21.20
C ILE A 540 -15.86 -12.81 21.65
N PHE A 541 -16.42 -11.65 21.27
CA PHE A 541 -17.71 -11.19 21.79
C PHE A 541 -18.90 -11.42 20.84
N PHE A 542 -18.64 -11.56 19.54
CA PHE A 542 -19.66 -11.54 18.50
C PHE A 542 -19.52 -12.70 17.52
N ALA A 543 -19.00 -13.87 17.95
CA ALA A 543 -18.66 -14.99 17.08
C ALA A 543 -19.79 -15.36 16.08
N ARG A 544 -21.04 -15.39 16.56
CA ARG A 544 -22.22 -15.70 15.72
C ARG A 544 -22.53 -14.61 14.68
N ASN A 545 -22.28 -13.35 15.00
CA ASN A 545 -22.64 -12.18 14.19
C ASN A 545 -21.41 -11.43 13.66
N GLN A 546 -20.26 -12.10 13.57
CA GLN A 546 -18.96 -11.49 13.32
C GLN A 546 -18.94 -10.64 12.03
N TRP A 547 -19.48 -11.15 10.93
CA TRP A 547 -19.52 -10.44 9.65
C TRP A 547 -20.44 -9.22 9.68
N LEU A 548 -21.55 -9.25 10.44
CA LEU A 548 -22.46 -8.12 10.58
C LEU A 548 -21.76 -6.96 11.29
N VAL A 549 -20.99 -7.26 12.33
CA VAL A 549 -20.23 -6.26 13.07
C VAL A 549 -19.09 -5.70 12.21
N LEU A 550 -18.32 -6.55 11.52
CA LEU A 550 -17.24 -6.09 10.61
C LEU A 550 -17.79 -5.25 9.44
N GLY A 551 -18.88 -5.71 8.82
CA GLY A 551 -19.56 -5.02 7.73
C GLY A 551 -20.17 -3.70 8.21
N GLY A 552 -20.80 -3.71 9.39
CA GLY A 552 -21.37 -2.54 10.04
C GLY A 552 -20.32 -1.47 10.33
N ILE A 553 -19.16 -1.85 10.88
CA ILE A 553 -18.05 -0.91 11.14
C ILE A 553 -17.47 -0.37 9.82
N SER A 554 -17.36 -1.21 8.79
CA SER A 554 -16.88 -0.76 7.47
C SER A 554 -17.83 0.23 6.81
N PHE A 555 -19.14 -0.01 6.93
CA PHE A 555 -20.13 0.93 6.42
C PHE A 555 -20.18 2.21 7.26
N PHE A 556 -20.07 2.08 8.58
CA PHE A 556 -20.02 3.21 9.52
C PHE A 556 -18.85 4.15 9.22
N THR A 557 -17.63 3.61 9.11
CA THR A 557 -16.42 4.40 8.79
C THR A 557 -16.54 5.10 7.44
N LEU A 558 -17.11 4.44 6.42
CA LEU A 558 -17.35 5.07 5.12
C LEU A 558 -18.34 6.24 5.21
N ILE A 559 -19.44 6.09 5.95
CA ILE A 559 -20.41 7.18 6.16
C ILE A 559 -19.76 8.35 6.88
N VAL A 560 -19.06 8.08 7.99
CA VAL A 560 -18.35 9.12 8.77
C VAL A 560 -17.33 9.83 7.88
N ALA A 561 -16.53 9.10 7.11
CA ALA A 561 -15.57 9.64 6.17
C ALA A 561 -16.22 10.59 5.15
N LEU A 562 -17.35 10.21 4.55
CA LEU A 562 -18.08 11.06 3.59
C LEU A 562 -18.71 12.30 4.23
N ILE A 563 -19.23 12.19 5.47
CA ILE A 563 -19.76 13.33 6.22
C ILE A 563 -18.64 14.31 6.55
N VAL A 564 -17.50 13.81 7.04
CA VAL A 564 -16.31 14.62 7.34
C VAL A 564 -15.76 15.26 6.07
N ALA A 565 -15.73 14.55 4.94
CA ALA A 565 -15.32 15.11 3.64
C ALA A 565 -16.18 16.32 3.25
N ARG A 566 -17.50 16.19 3.39
CA ARG A 566 -18.42 17.29 3.10
C ARG A 566 -18.23 18.46 4.07
N TYR A 567 -18.04 18.19 5.35
CA TYR A 567 -17.75 19.23 6.34
C TYR A 567 -16.45 19.97 6.02
N PHE A 568 -15.36 19.26 5.71
CA PHE A 568 -14.08 19.87 5.36
C PHE A 568 -14.14 20.65 4.06
N SER A 569 -14.82 20.15 3.04
CA SER A 569 -14.98 20.84 1.76
C SER A 569 -15.81 22.13 1.87
N LEU A 570 -16.73 22.22 2.84
CA LEU A 570 -17.56 23.41 3.04
C LEU A 570 -16.92 24.44 3.97
N TYR A 571 -16.28 24.01 5.06
CA TYR A 571 -15.90 24.91 6.17
C TYR A 571 -14.40 25.00 6.46
N VAL A 572 -13.61 23.97 6.15
CA VAL A 572 -12.20 23.89 6.60
C VAL A 572 -11.21 24.20 5.47
N VAL A 573 -11.48 23.71 4.26
CA VAL A 573 -10.57 23.85 3.11
C VAL A 573 -11.14 24.88 2.12
N PRO A 574 -10.50 26.06 1.97
CA PRO A 574 -10.94 27.07 1.00
C PRO A 574 -10.65 26.62 -0.45
N GLY A 575 -11.43 27.14 -1.40
CA GLY A 575 -11.25 26.90 -2.85
C GLY A 575 -12.54 26.50 -3.58
N THR A 576 -12.54 26.64 -4.90
CA THR A 576 -13.65 26.22 -5.79
C THR A 576 -13.28 24.92 -6.52
N PRO A 577 -14.15 23.89 -6.49
CA PRO A 577 -13.87 22.64 -7.18
C PRO A 577 -13.82 22.85 -8.70
N GLU A 578 -12.77 22.34 -9.34
CA GLU A 578 -12.59 22.45 -10.79
C GLU A 578 -13.62 21.62 -11.59
N PRO A 579 -14.01 22.06 -12.80
CA PRO A 579 -14.81 21.24 -13.71
C PRO A 579 -14.08 19.95 -14.07
N PHE A 580 -14.69 18.81 -13.73
CA PHE A 580 -14.11 17.51 -14.05
C PHE A 580 -14.16 17.21 -15.56
N VAL A 581 -13.05 17.47 -16.25
CA VAL A 581 -12.82 17.06 -17.63
C VAL A 581 -11.69 16.04 -17.62
N LEU A 582 -12.03 14.77 -17.85
CA LEU A 582 -11.07 13.68 -17.86
C LEU A 582 -10.99 13.02 -19.24
N GLU A 583 -9.79 12.93 -19.75
CA GLU A 583 -9.52 12.16 -20.95
C GLU A 583 -9.51 10.67 -20.64
N LEU A 584 -10.38 9.91 -21.29
CA LEU A 584 -10.36 8.46 -21.20
C LEU A 584 -9.27 7.90 -22.14
N PRO A 585 -8.18 7.28 -21.64
CA PRO A 585 -7.15 6.68 -22.48
C PRO A 585 -7.68 5.45 -23.23
N SER A 586 -7.05 5.01 -24.31
CA SER A 586 -7.41 3.72 -24.94
C SER A 586 -7.09 2.53 -24.02
N TYR A 587 -7.88 1.44 -24.13
CA TYR A 587 -7.55 0.20 -23.45
C TYR A 587 -6.24 -0.39 -24.00
N ASN A 588 -5.31 -0.69 -23.11
CA ASN A 588 -4.07 -1.38 -23.46
C ASN A 588 -4.05 -2.77 -22.82
N LEU A 589 -3.39 -3.72 -23.48
CA LEU A 589 -3.15 -5.03 -22.89
C LEU A 589 -1.95 -4.92 -21.93
N PRO A 590 -2.12 -5.30 -20.65
CA PRO A 590 -1.04 -5.21 -19.68
C PRO A 590 0.05 -6.24 -19.98
N THR A 591 1.30 -5.87 -19.71
CA THR A 591 2.44 -6.78 -19.86
C THR A 591 2.83 -7.37 -18.51
N LEU A 592 2.93 -8.71 -18.41
CA LEU A 592 3.26 -9.38 -17.15
C LEU A 592 4.58 -8.88 -16.55
N ARG A 593 5.59 -8.65 -17.41
CA ARG A 593 6.89 -8.09 -17.00
C ARG A 593 6.76 -6.68 -16.44
N GLY A 594 5.93 -5.83 -17.06
CA GLY A 594 5.69 -4.47 -16.60
C GLY A 594 4.97 -4.42 -15.24
N ILE A 595 4.04 -5.33 -15.00
CA ILE A 595 3.35 -5.48 -13.71
C ILE A 595 4.34 -5.91 -12.62
N ILE A 596 5.12 -6.97 -12.86
CA ILE A 596 6.05 -7.51 -11.84
C ILE A 596 7.10 -6.48 -11.44
N ILE A 597 7.70 -5.79 -12.40
CA ILE A 597 8.73 -4.77 -12.13
C ILE A 597 8.15 -3.65 -11.26
N ARG A 598 7.02 -3.05 -11.67
CA ARG A 598 6.38 -1.97 -10.91
C ARG A 598 5.91 -2.41 -9.53
N THR A 599 5.41 -3.64 -9.42
CA THR A 599 5.02 -4.24 -8.14
C THR A 599 6.21 -4.33 -7.19
N PHE A 600 7.34 -4.84 -7.69
CA PHE A 600 8.55 -4.99 -6.89
C PHE A 600 9.17 -3.62 -6.51
N GLU A 601 9.20 -2.66 -7.43
CA GLU A 601 9.68 -1.29 -7.15
C GLU A 601 8.84 -0.61 -6.05
N ARG A 602 7.50 -0.69 -6.15
CA ARG A 602 6.58 -0.14 -5.15
C ARG A 602 6.72 -0.83 -3.80
N LEU A 603 6.80 -2.17 -3.80
CA LEU A 603 6.98 -2.96 -2.58
C LEU A 603 8.31 -2.66 -1.89
N TRP A 604 9.40 -2.55 -2.64
CA TRP A 604 10.72 -2.24 -2.09
C TRP A 604 10.80 -0.83 -1.52
N SER A 605 10.19 0.15 -2.20
CA SER A 605 10.06 1.52 -1.69
C SER A 605 9.26 1.56 -0.38
N PHE A 606 8.18 0.79 -0.30
CA PHE A 606 7.38 0.64 0.92
C PHE A 606 8.20 0.04 2.07
N ILE A 607 8.87 -1.09 1.84
CA ILE A 607 9.69 -1.77 2.86
C ILE A 607 10.77 -0.83 3.41
N LYS A 608 11.52 -0.13 2.55
CA LYS A 608 12.58 0.79 2.98
C LYS A 608 12.09 1.92 3.89
N LYS A 609 10.88 2.44 3.64
CA LYS A 609 10.33 3.57 4.40
C LYS A 609 9.64 3.14 5.69
N VAL A 610 8.89 2.03 5.65
CA VAL A 610 8.06 1.60 6.78
C VAL A 610 8.84 0.74 7.77
N ALA A 611 9.73 -0.15 7.30
CA ALA A 611 10.43 -1.10 8.17
C ALA A 611 11.31 -0.39 9.21
N THR A 612 12.08 0.61 8.78
CA THR A 612 12.96 1.40 9.67
C THR A 612 12.17 2.13 10.74
N THR A 613 11.06 2.76 10.35
CA THR A 613 10.20 3.54 11.24
C THR A 613 9.55 2.66 12.31
N VAL A 614 8.96 1.53 11.91
CA VAL A 614 8.27 0.65 12.85
C VAL A 614 9.26 -0.04 13.80
N VAL A 615 10.43 -0.47 13.33
CA VAL A 615 11.48 -1.02 14.21
C VAL A 615 11.96 0.03 15.23
N ALA A 616 12.13 1.28 14.81
CA ALA A 616 12.49 2.35 15.74
C ALA A 616 11.41 2.54 16.82
N VAL A 617 10.13 2.50 16.43
CA VAL A 617 9.03 2.73 17.37
C VAL A 617 8.78 1.51 18.26
N SER A 618 8.95 0.28 17.76
CA SER A 618 8.86 -0.92 18.59
C SER A 618 9.96 -0.95 19.67
N VAL A 619 11.16 -0.44 19.36
CA VAL A 619 12.22 -0.21 20.35
C VAL A 619 11.80 0.84 21.39
N VAL A 620 11.17 1.94 20.97
CA VAL A 620 10.66 2.97 21.91
C VAL A 620 9.54 2.43 22.79
N ILE A 621 8.58 1.67 22.24
CA ILE A 621 7.51 1.02 23.00
C ILE A 621 8.11 0.02 23.98
N TRP A 622 9.04 -0.82 23.53
CA TRP A 622 9.75 -1.76 24.41
C TRP A 622 10.45 -1.04 25.55
N ALA A 623 11.15 0.07 25.27
CA ALA A 623 11.79 0.88 26.29
C ALA A 623 10.76 1.50 27.25
N GLY A 624 9.64 2.02 26.75
CA GLY A 624 8.58 2.62 27.55
C GLY A 624 7.83 1.60 28.44
N VAL A 625 7.74 0.34 28.02
CA VAL A 625 7.18 -0.78 28.81
C VAL A 625 8.18 -1.32 29.82
N SER A 626 9.48 -1.28 29.50
CA SER A 626 10.53 -1.88 30.34
C SER A 626 11.11 -0.91 31.38
N PHE A 627 10.97 0.40 31.18
CA PHE A 627 11.59 1.42 32.03
C PHE A 627 10.57 2.43 32.58
N PRO A 628 10.78 2.95 33.81
CA PRO A 628 11.79 2.50 34.78
C PRO A 628 11.50 1.07 35.27
N SER A 629 12.56 0.30 35.53
CA SER A 629 12.42 -1.03 36.13
C SER A 629 11.93 -0.89 37.57
N LEU A 630 11.39 -1.98 38.12
CA LEU A 630 11.03 -2.07 39.54
C LEU A 630 12.15 -1.56 40.46
N ALA A 631 11.76 -1.01 41.61
CA ALA A 631 12.70 -0.60 42.64
C ALA A 631 13.64 -1.76 43.00
N ALA A 632 14.91 -1.45 43.27
CA ALA A 632 15.94 -2.45 43.55
C ALA A 632 15.55 -3.40 44.70
N GLU A 633 14.85 -2.89 45.72
CA GLU A 633 14.33 -3.66 46.85
C GLU A 633 13.31 -4.73 46.42
N ARG A 634 12.33 -4.35 45.59
CA ARG A 634 11.33 -5.28 45.08
C ARG A 634 11.94 -6.31 44.14
N THR A 635 12.89 -5.90 43.31
CA THR A 635 13.62 -6.81 42.41
C THR A 635 14.40 -7.86 43.21
N ALA A 636 15.06 -7.45 44.30
CA ALA A 636 15.76 -8.35 45.21
C ALA A 636 14.80 -9.34 45.93
N GLU A 637 13.57 -8.92 46.24
CA GLU A 637 12.54 -9.80 46.81
C GLU A 637 12.20 -10.97 45.86
N TYR A 638 12.00 -10.68 44.57
CA TYR A 638 11.75 -11.72 43.56
C TYR A 638 12.97 -12.61 43.31
N GLU A 639 14.18 -12.06 43.34
CA GLU A 639 15.42 -12.85 43.23
C GLU A 639 15.61 -13.79 44.43
N ALA A 640 15.28 -13.33 45.65
CA ALA A 640 15.34 -14.16 46.85
C ALA A 640 14.33 -15.32 46.79
N LYS A 641 13.08 -15.05 46.39
CA LYS A 641 12.04 -16.09 46.19
C LYS A 641 12.45 -17.12 45.13
N LYS A 642 13.03 -16.66 44.03
CA LYS A 642 13.59 -17.54 42.98
C LYS A 642 14.66 -18.47 43.53
N ASP A 643 15.63 -17.92 44.26
CA ASP A 643 16.76 -18.69 44.78
C ASP A 643 16.30 -19.69 45.85
N GLU A 644 15.28 -19.34 46.64
CA GLU A 644 14.62 -20.26 47.58
C GLU A 644 13.94 -21.43 46.85
N MET A 645 13.17 -21.16 45.79
CA MET A 645 12.52 -22.22 44.99
C MET A 645 13.53 -23.14 44.30
N ILE A 646 14.63 -22.60 43.79
CA ILE A 646 15.70 -23.40 43.16
C ILE A 646 16.35 -24.31 44.20
N LYS A 647 16.58 -23.82 45.42
CA LYS A 647 17.13 -24.62 46.53
C LYS A 647 16.16 -25.72 46.97
N GLN A 648 14.89 -25.38 47.19
CA GLN A 648 13.85 -26.37 47.54
C GLN A 648 13.75 -27.47 46.49
N PHE A 649 13.76 -27.11 45.20
CA PHE A 649 13.76 -28.09 44.12
C PHE A 649 14.98 -29.02 44.15
N ALA A 650 16.16 -28.48 44.44
CA ALA A 650 17.38 -29.28 44.52
C ALA A 650 17.41 -30.20 45.75
N GLU A 651 16.79 -29.80 46.86
CA GLU A 651 16.63 -30.60 48.08
C GLU A 651 15.59 -31.71 47.93
N ASP A 652 14.48 -31.43 47.24
CA ASP A 652 13.43 -32.43 46.91
C ASP A 652 13.94 -33.50 45.94
N LEU A 653 14.95 -33.15 45.14
CA LEU A 653 15.65 -34.05 44.23
C LEU A 653 16.72 -34.87 44.97
N ASP A 654 16.32 -35.89 45.72
CA ASP A 654 17.27 -36.87 46.28
C ASP A 654 17.78 -37.85 45.21
N ASN A 655 18.47 -37.36 44.17
CA ASN A 655 18.99 -38.17 43.07
C ASN A 655 20.29 -37.64 42.45
N SER A 656 20.85 -38.41 41.51
CA SER A 656 22.11 -38.11 40.80
C SER A 656 22.12 -36.79 40.02
N TYR A 657 20.94 -36.18 39.79
CA TYR A 657 20.76 -34.98 38.97
C TYR A 657 20.67 -33.69 39.79
N SER A 658 20.53 -33.77 41.12
CA SER A 658 20.38 -32.62 42.02
C SER A 658 21.51 -31.60 41.88
N GLN A 659 22.75 -32.07 41.75
CA GLN A 659 23.94 -31.21 41.60
C GLN A 659 23.90 -30.32 40.34
N TYR A 660 23.22 -30.76 39.29
CA TYR A 660 23.10 -30.02 38.03
C TYR A 660 22.02 -28.93 38.08
N PHE A 661 21.02 -29.07 38.96
CA PHE A 661 19.92 -28.11 39.15
C PHE A 661 20.01 -27.33 40.47
N ALA A 662 21.07 -27.50 41.26
CA ALA A 662 21.33 -26.76 42.50
C ALA A 662 21.62 -25.25 42.29
N SER A 663 21.78 -24.81 41.04
CA SER A 663 22.00 -23.40 40.70
C SER A 663 21.20 -23.01 39.47
N GLU A 664 20.95 -21.71 39.31
CA GLU A 664 20.24 -21.12 38.17
C GLU A 664 20.84 -21.53 36.81
N LYS A 665 22.14 -21.84 36.76
CA LYS A 665 22.83 -22.28 35.54
C LYS A 665 22.22 -23.54 34.93
N GLY A 666 21.77 -24.50 35.77
CA GLY A 666 21.16 -25.74 35.30
C GLY A 666 19.86 -25.51 34.55
N PHE A 667 19.03 -24.59 35.06
CA PHE A 667 17.78 -24.18 34.43
C PHE A 667 18.02 -23.44 33.12
N LEU A 668 19.01 -22.53 33.08
CA LEU A 668 19.38 -21.82 31.85
C LEU A 668 19.93 -22.75 30.76
N GLU A 669 20.74 -23.75 31.14
CA GLU A 669 21.24 -24.73 30.18
C GLU A 669 20.14 -25.68 29.69
N HIS A 670 19.20 -26.04 30.55
CA HIS A 670 18.00 -26.79 30.16
C HIS A 670 17.21 -26.03 29.09
N ASP A 671 16.93 -24.74 29.31
CA ASP A 671 16.20 -23.89 28.37
C ASP A 671 16.94 -23.75 27.02
N LYS A 672 18.25 -23.48 27.05
CA LYS A 672 19.09 -23.41 25.83
C LYS A 672 19.04 -24.69 24.99
N ILE A 673 19.13 -25.85 25.64
CA ILE A 673 19.10 -27.15 24.94
C ILE A 673 17.70 -27.43 24.40
N ALA A 674 16.65 -27.11 25.17
CA ALA A 674 15.26 -27.24 24.74
C ALA A 674 14.97 -26.37 23.50
N GLU A 675 15.38 -25.09 23.51
CA GLU A 675 15.27 -24.18 22.36
C GLU A 675 16.00 -24.74 21.12
N ARG A 676 17.20 -25.29 21.30
CA ARG A 676 17.99 -25.85 20.19
C ARG A 676 17.35 -27.10 19.58
N ILE A 677 16.79 -27.97 20.41
CA ILE A 677 16.03 -29.15 19.96
C ILE A 677 14.75 -28.72 19.22
N TYR A 678 14.05 -27.70 19.73
CA TYR A 678 12.90 -27.12 19.04
C TYR A 678 13.28 -26.54 17.68
N LEU A 679 14.38 -25.78 17.59
CA LEU A 679 14.85 -25.18 16.35
C LEU A 679 15.21 -26.25 15.30
N MET A 680 15.86 -27.35 15.70
CA MET A 680 16.13 -28.47 14.79
C MET A 680 14.85 -29.14 14.26
N LYS A 681 13.79 -29.24 15.08
CA LYS A 681 12.49 -29.73 14.60
C LYS A 681 11.85 -28.75 13.60
N SER A 682 12.02 -27.45 13.82
CA SER A 682 11.52 -26.41 12.90
C SER A 682 12.27 -26.35 11.56
N LEU A 683 13.53 -26.80 11.51
CA LEU A 683 14.38 -26.89 10.32
C LEU A 683 13.94 -27.95 9.29
N ASN A 684 12.99 -28.83 9.64
CA ASN A 684 12.34 -29.76 8.69
C ASN A 684 11.65 -29.04 7.50
N PHE A 685 11.56 -27.71 7.53
CA PHE A 685 11.10 -26.84 6.46
C PHE A 685 11.86 -26.99 5.12
N PHE A 686 13.15 -27.34 5.12
CA PHE A 686 13.93 -27.53 3.88
C PHE A 686 13.85 -28.95 3.28
N GLY A 687 12.93 -29.80 3.76
CA GLY A 687 12.65 -31.08 3.12
C GLY A 687 13.66 -32.20 3.38
N SER A 688 14.46 -32.13 4.45
CA SER A 688 15.17 -33.32 4.94
C SER A 688 14.37 -33.99 6.06
N GLU A 689 13.60 -35.02 5.74
CA GLU A 689 12.88 -35.88 6.72
C GLU A 689 13.80 -36.56 7.74
N LYS A 690 15.11 -36.49 7.56
CA LYS A 690 16.10 -36.97 8.53
C LYS A 690 16.69 -35.78 9.26
N ILE A 691 16.27 -35.58 10.51
CA ILE A 691 17.11 -34.90 11.50
C ILE A 691 18.50 -35.51 11.35
N ASN A 692 19.49 -34.70 10.99
CA ASN A 692 20.85 -35.18 10.78
C ASN A 692 21.33 -35.73 12.14
N VAL A 693 21.28 -37.06 12.31
CA VAL A 693 21.54 -37.76 13.59
C VAL A 693 22.88 -37.33 14.18
N LYS A 694 23.85 -36.96 13.32
CA LYS A 694 25.14 -36.38 13.72
C LYS A 694 25.01 -35.06 14.48
N SER A 695 24.12 -34.17 14.06
CA SER A 695 23.89 -32.86 14.70
C SER A 695 23.19 -33.02 16.06
N ALA A 696 22.19 -33.90 16.13
CA ALA A 696 21.51 -34.24 17.38
C ALA A 696 22.47 -34.89 18.39
N ASN A 697 23.30 -35.84 17.94
CA ASN A 697 24.32 -36.47 18.76
C ASN A 697 25.37 -35.47 19.26
N ARG A 698 25.76 -34.50 18.42
CA ARG A 698 26.72 -33.45 18.82
C ARG A 698 26.17 -32.55 19.93
N ILE A 699 24.88 -32.25 19.91
CA ILE A 699 24.22 -31.43 20.95
C ILE A 699 24.05 -32.25 22.23
N PHE A 700 23.65 -33.51 22.10
CA PHE A 700 23.57 -34.44 23.22
C PHE A 700 24.93 -34.61 23.94
N LEU A 701 26.02 -34.70 23.19
CA LEU A 701 27.38 -34.85 23.73
C LEU A 701 27.93 -33.59 24.42
N GLN A 702 27.38 -32.40 24.17
CA GLN A 702 27.84 -31.18 24.85
C GLN A 702 27.47 -31.16 26.33
N ASN A 703 26.23 -31.56 26.66
CA ASN A 703 25.71 -31.60 28.04
C ASN A 703 24.72 -32.78 28.18
N PRO A 704 25.21 -34.01 28.36
CA PRO A 704 24.38 -35.20 28.29
C PRO A 704 23.40 -35.33 29.45
N GLU A 705 23.74 -34.84 30.64
CA GLU A 705 22.84 -34.89 31.81
C GLU A 705 21.59 -34.05 31.61
N ILE A 706 21.76 -32.80 31.21
CA ILE A 706 20.64 -31.87 30.99
C ILE A 706 19.86 -32.29 29.73
N ALA A 707 20.55 -32.74 28.67
CA ALA A 707 19.89 -33.25 27.47
C ALA A 707 18.98 -34.47 27.77
N LYS A 708 19.40 -35.37 28.67
CA LYS A 708 18.56 -36.50 29.14
C LYS A 708 17.29 -36.02 29.83
N VAL A 709 17.37 -34.97 30.65
CA VAL A 709 16.20 -34.36 31.32
C VAL A 709 15.26 -33.68 30.32
N VAL A 710 15.79 -32.96 29.33
CA VAL A 710 15.00 -32.33 28.24
C VAL A 710 14.26 -33.40 27.42
N LEU A 711 14.90 -34.54 27.15
CA LEU A 711 14.32 -35.69 26.45
C LEU A 711 13.39 -36.55 27.34
N ARG A 712 13.07 -36.09 28.56
CA ARG A 712 12.18 -36.78 29.51
C ARG A 712 12.70 -38.18 29.90
N GLY A 713 14.02 -38.36 29.89
CA GLY A 713 14.67 -39.64 30.15
C GLY A 713 14.50 -40.67 29.04
N LYS A 714 13.94 -40.34 27.87
CA LYS A 714 13.76 -41.30 26.75
C LYS A 714 14.74 -40.99 25.62
N ILE A 715 15.59 -41.95 25.28
CA ILE A 715 16.59 -41.82 24.22
C ILE A 715 16.33 -42.88 23.16
N GLU A 716 15.99 -42.45 21.95
CA GLU A 716 15.77 -43.35 20.81
C GLU A 716 17.11 -43.80 20.23
N LEU A 717 17.37 -45.11 20.26
CA LEU A 717 18.63 -45.69 19.80
C LEU A 717 18.53 -46.27 18.38
N GLY A 718 17.30 -46.50 17.88
CA GLY A 718 17.06 -47.03 16.53
C GLY A 718 17.84 -48.31 16.25
N GLU A 719 18.62 -48.31 15.16
CA GLU A 719 19.48 -49.44 14.74
C GLU A 719 20.62 -49.76 15.72
N ASN A 720 20.98 -48.83 16.63
CA ASN A 720 22.06 -49.01 17.61
C ASN A 720 21.63 -49.69 18.91
N ALA A 721 20.33 -50.00 19.07
CA ALA A 721 19.78 -50.66 20.26
C ALA A 721 20.49 -51.99 20.65
N PRO A 722 20.79 -52.93 19.72
CA PRO A 722 21.47 -54.17 20.09
C PRO A 722 22.92 -53.94 20.55
N ALA A 723 23.66 -53.05 19.90
CA ALA A 723 25.03 -52.70 20.30
C ALA A 723 25.07 -52.01 21.67
N PHE A 724 24.09 -51.15 21.95
CA PHE A 724 23.96 -50.51 23.26
C PHE A 724 23.59 -51.51 24.37
N LYS A 725 22.78 -52.53 24.07
CA LYS A 725 22.43 -53.59 25.03
C LYS A 725 23.67 -54.38 25.48
N GLU A 726 24.55 -54.73 24.55
CA GLU A 726 25.82 -55.40 24.86
C GLU A 726 26.75 -54.50 25.68
N TYR A 727 26.87 -53.24 25.29
CA TYR A 727 27.64 -52.24 26.04
C TYR A 727 27.10 -52.05 27.48
N LEU A 728 25.78 -51.96 27.66
CA LEU A 728 25.15 -51.79 28.97
C LEU A 728 25.40 -52.98 29.91
N LEU A 729 25.36 -54.21 29.37
CA LEU A 729 25.67 -55.43 30.13
C LEU A 729 27.13 -55.46 30.59
N GLN A 730 28.07 -55.12 29.70
CA GLN A 730 29.49 -55.08 30.06
C GLN A 730 29.80 -53.95 31.04
N TYR A 731 29.20 -52.77 30.86
CA TYR A 731 29.36 -51.62 31.75
C TYR A 731 28.80 -51.91 33.14
N THR A 732 27.58 -52.46 33.25
CA THR A 732 26.95 -52.74 34.56
C THR A 732 27.71 -53.78 35.37
N ALA A 733 28.26 -54.82 34.72
CA ALA A 733 29.15 -55.78 35.37
C ALA A 733 30.43 -55.10 35.89
N ALA A 734 31.11 -54.35 35.03
CA ALA A 734 32.35 -53.65 35.40
C ALA A 734 32.14 -52.53 36.43
N TYR A 735 30.96 -51.89 36.43
CA TYR A 735 30.59 -50.85 37.38
C TYR A 735 30.35 -51.43 38.78
N GLY A 736 29.73 -52.60 38.89
CA GLY A 736 29.55 -53.29 40.17
C GLY A 736 30.90 -53.66 40.82
N ASP A 737 31.85 -54.13 40.03
CA ASP A 737 33.22 -54.40 40.50
C ASP A 737 33.95 -53.10 40.89
N PHE A 738 33.79 -52.04 40.08
CA PHE A 738 34.34 -50.71 40.36
C PHE A 738 33.78 -50.11 41.65
N GLU A 739 32.47 -50.19 41.89
CA GLU A 739 31.81 -49.62 43.07
C GLU A 739 32.29 -50.28 44.36
N ARG A 740 32.49 -51.61 44.33
CA ARG A 740 33.10 -52.36 45.44
C ARG A 740 34.51 -51.84 45.75
N VAL A 741 35.37 -51.77 44.74
CA VAL A 741 36.76 -51.28 44.87
C VAL A 741 36.81 -49.80 45.28
N TYR A 742 35.89 -48.98 44.78
CA TYR A 742 35.79 -47.55 45.07
C TYR A 742 35.38 -47.28 46.53
N SER A 743 34.51 -48.13 47.09
CA SER A 743 34.07 -48.03 48.49
C SER A 743 35.18 -48.38 49.50
N GLU A 744 36.05 -49.33 49.15
CA GLU A 744 37.16 -49.84 49.98
C GLU A 744 38.44 -48.98 49.89
N THR A 745 38.52 -48.04 48.94
CA THR A 745 39.71 -47.23 48.69
C THR A 745 39.75 -45.93 49.51
N GLU A 746 40.95 -45.51 49.94
CA GLU A 746 41.21 -44.23 50.61
C GLU A 746 40.74 -43.01 49.80
N GLU A 747 40.19 -42.00 50.48
CA GLU A 747 39.51 -40.85 49.87
C GLU A 747 40.37 -40.05 48.88
N PHE A 748 41.68 -39.98 49.10
CA PHE A 748 42.64 -39.32 48.21
C PHE A 748 42.85 -40.03 46.86
N LYS A 749 42.65 -41.35 46.78
CA LYS A 749 42.85 -42.16 45.55
C LYS A 749 41.57 -42.36 44.74
N LYS A 750 40.41 -42.12 45.35
CA LYS A 750 39.09 -42.18 44.69
C LYS A 750 38.99 -41.34 43.40
N PRO A 751 39.54 -40.11 43.30
CA PRO A 751 39.46 -39.32 42.06
C PRO A 751 40.20 -39.97 40.89
N VAL A 752 41.38 -40.55 41.16
CA VAL A 752 42.23 -41.20 40.14
C VAL A 752 41.54 -42.45 39.61
N LEU A 753 41.09 -43.34 40.51
CA LEU A 753 40.33 -44.55 40.16
C LEU A 753 39.07 -44.25 39.35
N LYS A 754 38.30 -43.22 39.76
CA LYS A 754 37.11 -42.78 39.01
C LYS A 754 37.47 -42.26 37.62
N SER A 755 38.55 -41.50 37.50
CA SER A 755 39.01 -40.95 36.22
C SER A 755 39.49 -42.03 35.24
N GLU A 756 40.20 -43.04 35.73
CA GLU A 756 40.69 -44.16 34.90
C GLU A 756 39.53 -45.02 34.39
N PHE A 757 38.59 -45.36 35.27
CA PHE A 757 37.42 -46.16 34.91
C PHE A 757 36.53 -45.43 33.89
N TYR A 758 36.23 -44.15 34.11
CA TYR A 758 35.42 -43.36 33.17
C TYR A 758 36.14 -43.09 31.85
N SER A 759 37.45 -42.83 31.86
CA SER A 759 38.23 -42.62 30.62
C SER A 759 38.28 -43.88 29.75
N HIS A 760 38.33 -45.06 30.35
CA HIS A 760 38.26 -46.32 29.62
C HIS A 760 36.94 -46.44 28.85
N TRP A 761 35.81 -46.29 29.53
CA TRP A 761 34.48 -46.45 28.93
C TRP A 761 34.09 -45.33 27.96
N GLU A 762 34.61 -44.12 28.16
CA GLU A 762 34.50 -43.01 27.22
C GLU A 762 35.23 -43.30 25.90
N LYS A 763 36.41 -43.93 25.95
CA LYS A 763 37.17 -44.35 24.75
C LYS A 763 36.48 -45.47 23.97
N VAL A 764 35.79 -46.38 24.65
CA VAL A 764 35.07 -47.50 24.01
C VAL A 764 33.92 -46.98 23.14
N ASN A 765 33.07 -46.10 23.69
CA ASN A 765 32.05 -45.40 22.91
C ASN A 765 31.59 -44.12 23.64
N PRO A 766 31.95 -42.93 23.13
CA PRO A 766 31.60 -41.67 23.79
C PRO A 766 30.09 -41.42 23.91
N PHE A 767 29.30 -41.89 22.93
CA PHE A 767 27.86 -41.68 22.90
C PHE A 767 27.12 -42.60 23.87
N PHE A 768 27.48 -43.89 23.92
CA PHE A 768 26.90 -44.83 24.87
C PHE A 768 27.34 -44.53 26.31
N PHE A 769 28.59 -44.10 26.50
CA PHE A 769 29.06 -43.65 27.81
C PHE A 769 28.28 -42.43 28.32
N ALA A 770 28.03 -41.44 27.46
CA ALA A 770 27.23 -40.26 27.80
C ALA A 770 25.79 -40.61 28.22
N ILE A 771 25.24 -41.71 27.71
CA ILE A 771 23.96 -42.24 28.16
C ILE A 771 24.10 -42.83 29.56
N VAL A 772 25.05 -43.76 29.78
CA VAL A 772 25.15 -44.57 31.02
C VAL A 772 25.83 -43.87 32.21
N ARG A 773 26.60 -42.81 31.98
CA ARG A 773 27.39 -42.10 33.02
C ARG A 773 26.60 -41.66 34.25
N THR A 774 25.31 -41.34 34.09
CA THR A 774 24.47 -40.71 35.12
C THR A 774 23.05 -41.25 35.00
N GLY A 775 22.42 -41.59 36.13
CA GLY A 775 21.03 -42.08 36.18
C GLY A 775 20.89 -43.61 36.10
N LYS A 776 19.67 -44.10 36.37
CA LYS A 776 19.33 -45.53 36.32
C LYS A 776 18.63 -45.85 35.01
N ILE A 777 19.33 -46.60 34.15
CA ILE A 777 18.94 -46.82 32.76
C ILE A 777 18.43 -48.23 32.55
N THR A 778 17.29 -48.31 31.89
CA THR A 778 16.65 -49.58 31.48
C THR A 778 16.38 -49.53 29.97
N LEU A 779 16.54 -50.67 29.29
CA LEU A 779 16.27 -50.76 27.86
C LEU A 779 14.87 -51.31 27.62
N THR A 780 13.99 -50.52 26.99
CA THR A 780 12.64 -50.96 26.59
C THR A 780 12.55 -50.96 25.06
N GLY A 781 12.78 -52.13 24.45
CA GLY A 781 12.81 -52.27 22.98
C GLY A 781 13.98 -51.51 22.36
N THR A 782 13.70 -50.48 21.57
CA THR A 782 14.68 -49.62 20.88
C THR A 782 14.97 -48.31 21.61
N VAL A 783 14.45 -48.14 22.84
CA VAL A 783 14.55 -46.90 23.63
C VAL A 783 15.27 -47.17 24.95
N ALA A 784 16.29 -46.37 25.26
CA ALA A 784 16.88 -46.32 26.59
C ALA A 784 16.08 -45.35 27.46
N VAL A 785 15.62 -45.83 28.62
CA VAL A 785 14.81 -45.09 29.57
C VAL A 785 15.60 -44.87 30.86
N ASP A 786 15.86 -43.60 31.15
CA ASP A 786 16.43 -43.12 32.41
C ASP A 786 15.31 -42.67 33.35
N SER A 787 15.11 -43.47 34.40
CA SER A 787 14.04 -43.24 35.38
C SER A 787 14.28 -42.01 36.28
N GLU A 788 15.54 -41.67 36.55
CA GLU A 788 15.91 -40.52 37.39
C GLU A 788 15.76 -39.22 36.59
N ALA A 789 16.25 -39.18 35.34
CA ALA A 789 16.05 -38.04 34.45
C ALA A 789 14.56 -37.80 34.14
N ALA A 790 13.75 -38.86 34.04
CA ALA A 790 12.30 -38.75 33.87
C ALA A 790 11.59 -38.21 35.12
N ALA A 791 12.10 -38.49 36.32
CA ALA A 791 11.60 -37.91 37.58
C ALA A 791 11.95 -36.41 37.65
N VAL A 792 13.20 -36.04 37.35
CA VAL A 792 13.65 -34.65 37.27
C VAL A 792 12.81 -33.87 36.26
N SER A 793 12.59 -34.40 35.06
CA SER A 793 11.79 -33.75 34.01
C SER A 793 10.33 -33.51 34.44
N ARG A 794 9.77 -34.31 35.36
CA ARG A 794 8.42 -34.12 35.90
C ARG A 794 8.39 -33.01 36.95
N GLY A 795 9.28 -33.05 37.95
CA GLY A 795 9.36 -32.00 38.98
C GLY A 795 9.84 -30.65 38.43
N LEU A 796 10.70 -30.69 37.40
CA LEU A 796 11.16 -29.48 36.73
C LEU A 796 10.02 -28.76 36.00
N ARG A 797 9.01 -29.48 35.51
CA ARG A 797 7.86 -28.84 34.84
C ARG A 797 6.99 -28.04 35.80
N SER A 798 6.71 -28.55 37.00
CA SER A 798 5.96 -27.79 38.01
C SER A 798 6.77 -26.57 38.44
N THR A 799 8.05 -26.76 38.78
CA THR A 799 8.93 -25.66 39.21
C THR A 799 9.10 -24.59 38.12
N ILE A 800 9.29 -24.98 36.85
CA ILE A 800 9.34 -24.04 35.71
C ILE A 800 7.99 -23.32 35.55
N SER A 801 6.86 -24.01 35.77
CA SER A 801 5.53 -23.38 35.73
C SER A 801 5.40 -22.31 36.80
N ASP A 802 5.82 -22.60 38.03
CA ASP A 802 5.75 -21.66 39.15
C ASP A 802 6.72 -20.47 38.96
N LEU A 803 7.92 -20.74 38.46
CA LEU A 803 8.89 -19.69 38.07
C LEU A 803 8.37 -18.82 36.91
N LYS A 804 7.62 -19.41 35.96
CA LYS A 804 6.96 -18.68 34.88
C LYS A 804 5.83 -17.79 35.39
N LEU A 805 5.02 -18.26 36.34
CA LEU A 805 3.99 -17.46 37.00
C LEU A 805 4.62 -16.27 37.73
N MET A 806 5.68 -16.52 38.50
CA MET A 806 6.44 -15.45 39.17
C MET A 806 7.08 -14.45 38.20
N SER A 807 7.61 -14.93 37.06
CA SER A 807 8.10 -14.05 35.99
C SER A 807 6.98 -13.20 35.39
N GLY A 808 5.76 -13.76 35.29
CA GLY A 808 4.56 -13.03 34.91
C GLY A 808 4.22 -11.90 35.87
N ASP A 809 4.17 -12.19 37.17
CA ASP A 809 3.88 -11.19 38.21
C ASP A 809 4.92 -10.06 38.24
N LEU A 810 6.21 -10.42 38.15
CA LEU A 810 7.29 -9.43 38.05
C LEU A 810 7.12 -8.51 36.84
N LYS A 811 6.81 -9.08 35.67
CA LYS A 811 6.57 -8.30 34.44
C LYS A 811 5.33 -7.42 34.56
N ARG A 812 4.28 -7.87 35.24
CA ARG A 812 3.06 -7.09 35.52
C ARG A 812 3.35 -5.88 36.39
N GLU A 813 4.03 -6.07 37.52
CA GLU A 813 4.40 -4.96 38.41
C GLU A 813 5.39 -3.99 37.74
N THR A 814 6.29 -4.51 36.89
CA THR A 814 7.18 -3.67 36.07
C THR A 814 6.38 -2.80 35.11
N LEU A 815 5.41 -3.39 34.39
CA LEU A 815 4.54 -2.66 33.46
C LEU A 815 3.74 -1.57 34.19
N GLU A 816 3.19 -1.85 35.36
CA GLU A 816 2.40 -0.90 36.15
C GLU A 816 3.19 0.34 36.61
N ASN A 817 4.50 0.20 36.79
CA ASN A 817 5.44 1.25 37.19
C ASN A 817 6.28 1.81 36.04
N SER A 818 6.05 1.32 34.81
CA SER A 818 6.74 1.79 33.61
C SER A 818 6.23 3.17 33.16
N ILE A 819 6.99 3.85 32.29
CA ILE A 819 6.56 5.14 31.70
C ILE A 819 5.21 4.98 30.99
N LEU A 820 5.04 3.90 30.22
CA LEU A 820 3.77 3.62 29.55
C LEU A 820 2.65 3.33 30.57
N GLY A 821 2.97 2.64 31.67
CA GLY A 821 2.10 2.46 32.84
C GLY A 821 1.55 3.78 33.39
N TYR A 822 2.45 4.73 33.65
CA TYR A 822 2.07 6.06 34.14
C TYR A 822 1.23 6.84 33.13
N ILE A 823 1.58 6.82 31.84
CA ILE A 823 0.80 7.51 30.81
C ILE A 823 -0.60 6.88 30.68
N GLY A 824 -0.70 5.54 30.73
CA GLY A 824 -1.97 4.81 30.69
C GLY A 824 -2.91 5.21 31.83
N LYS A 825 -2.39 5.27 33.06
CA LYS A 825 -3.12 5.72 34.26
C LYS A 825 -3.46 7.21 34.21
N PHE A 826 -2.61 8.04 33.60
CA PHE A 826 -2.88 9.46 33.40
C PHE A 826 -4.03 9.73 32.42
N MET A 827 -4.20 8.86 31.41
CA MET A 827 -5.30 8.96 30.43
C MET A 827 -6.65 8.46 30.97
N GLU A 828 -6.63 7.54 31.92
CA GLU A 828 -7.79 6.84 32.48
C GLU A 828 -8.94 7.78 32.95
N PRO A 829 -8.69 8.92 33.62
CA PRO A 829 -9.78 9.83 34.04
C PRO A 829 -10.62 10.38 32.89
N VAL A 830 -10.06 10.48 31.68
CA VAL A 830 -10.77 10.94 30.48
C VAL A 830 -11.34 9.74 29.71
N THR A 831 -10.60 8.64 29.63
CA THR A 831 -10.99 7.49 28.82
C THR A 831 -11.95 6.52 29.52
N GLN A 832 -12.11 6.60 30.84
CA GLN A 832 -13.14 5.87 31.59
C GLN A 832 -14.56 6.15 31.09
N TYR A 833 -14.82 7.34 30.53
CA TYR A 833 -16.13 7.67 29.93
C TYR A 833 -16.43 6.86 28.66
N ALA A 834 -15.41 6.23 28.07
CA ALA A 834 -15.55 5.28 26.97
C ALA A 834 -15.39 3.81 27.42
N GLY A 835 -15.31 3.55 28.74
CA GLY A 835 -15.13 2.20 29.29
C GLY A 835 -13.67 1.72 29.30
N PHE A 836 -12.69 2.60 29.09
CA PHE A 836 -11.28 2.17 28.95
C PHE A 836 -10.52 2.26 30.27
N ASP A 837 -9.82 1.16 30.61
CA ASP A 837 -8.86 1.10 31.70
C ASP A 837 -7.45 1.51 31.24
N TRP A 838 -6.52 1.61 32.19
CA TRP A 838 -5.12 1.94 31.89
C TRP A 838 -4.42 0.93 30.97
N LYS A 839 -4.84 -0.36 30.97
CA LYS A 839 -4.29 -1.41 30.09
C LYS A 839 -4.66 -1.17 28.63
N ILE A 840 -5.94 -0.85 28.37
CA ILE A 840 -6.44 -0.47 27.04
C ILE A 840 -5.75 0.82 26.58
N ASN A 841 -5.57 1.81 27.46
CA ASN A 841 -4.86 3.05 27.12
C ASN A 841 -3.42 2.79 26.65
N ILE A 842 -2.68 1.89 27.32
CA ILE A 842 -1.33 1.49 26.88
C ILE A 842 -1.37 0.84 25.49
N ALA A 843 -2.32 -0.06 25.24
CA ALA A 843 -2.48 -0.68 23.94
C ALA A 843 -2.78 0.36 22.85
N ILE A 844 -3.65 1.33 23.14
CA ILE A 844 -4.00 2.44 22.23
C ILE A 844 -2.75 3.26 21.88
N LEU A 845 -1.86 3.53 22.83
CA LEU A 845 -0.59 4.22 22.57
C LEU A 845 0.31 3.43 21.63
N GLY A 846 0.40 2.11 21.81
CA GLY A 846 1.11 1.23 20.87
C GLY A 846 0.52 1.27 19.46
N SER A 847 -0.80 1.45 19.34
CA SER A 847 -1.52 1.49 18.06
C SER A 847 -1.19 2.70 17.16
N PHE A 848 -0.59 3.76 17.71
CA PHE A 848 -0.10 4.91 16.91
C PHE A 848 1.05 4.51 16.00
N ALA A 849 1.92 3.62 16.48
CA ALA A 849 3.05 3.11 15.74
C ALA A 849 2.59 2.23 14.56
N ALA A 850 1.84 1.21 14.91
CA ALA A 850 1.25 0.23 14.01
C ALA A 850 -0.05 -0.29 14.63
N LYS A 851 -1.12 -0.38 13.85
CA LYS A 851 -2.43 -0.80 14.39
C LYS A 851 -2.42 -2.22 14.94
N GLU A 852 -1.63 -3.09 14.34
CA GLU A 852 -1.45 -4.47 14.78
C GLU A 852 -0.72 -4.59 16.12
N ALA A 853 0.10 -3.57 16.46
CA ALA A 853 0.74 -3.53 17.75
C ALA A 853 -0.30 -3.48 18.88
N LEU A 854 -1.52 -2.98 18.64
CA LEU A 854 -2.59 -3.04 19.64
C LEU A 854 -2.93 -4.47 20.06
N VAL A 855 -3.08 -5.40 19.11
CA VAL A 855 -3.34 -6.82 19.41
C VAL A 855 -2.15 -7.44 20.12
N SER A 856 -0.94 -7.15 19.64
CA SER A 856 0.30 -7.65 20.26
C SER A 856 0.46 -7.12 21.69
N THR A 857 0.17 -5.85 21.92
CA THR A 857 0.26 -5.19 23.23
C THR A 857 -0.84 -5.69 24.16
N LEU A 858 -2.10 -5.80 23.72
CA LEU A 858 -3.17 -6.43 24.51
C LEU A 858 -2.79 -7.88 24.84
N GLY A 859 -2.42 -8.67 23.84
CA GLY A 859 -1.97 -10.04 24.01
C GLY A 859 -0.82 -10.15 24.99
N THR A 860 0.18 -9.26 24.93
CA THR A 860 1.32 -9.25 25.87
C THR A 860 0.91 -8.82 27.27
N ILE A 861 0.12 -7.75 27.42
CA ILE A 861 -0.33 -7.26 28.74
C ILE A 861 -1.17 -8.32 29.45
N TYR A 862 -2.06 -8.99 28.72
CA TYR A 862 -2.92 -10.05 29.26
C TYR A 862 -2.24 -11.43 29.29
N SER A 863 -1.19 -11.69 28.50
CA SER A 863 -0.40 -12.94 28.57
C SER A 863 0.67 -12.90 29.67
N VAL A 864 1.15 -11.71 30.04
CA VAL A 864 2.05 -11.48 31.17
C VAL A 864 1.44 -12.00 32.48
N GLU A 865 0.11 -11.99 32.64
CA GLU A 865 -0.60 -12.60 33.78
C GLU A 865 -0.65 -14.15 33.75
N SER A 866 -0.02 -14.84 32.77
CA SER A 866 -0.04 -16.32 32.61
C SER A 866 1.33 -16.99 32.64
N GLY A 867 2.41 -16.26 32.33
CA GLY A 867 3.74 -16.86 32.16
C GLY A 867 3.94 -17.68 30.87
N ASP A 868 3.12 -17.50 29.82
CA ASP A 868 3.24 -18.26 28.56
C ASP A 868 3.44 -17.36 27.31
N ASP A 869 4.27 -17.82 26.37
CA ASP A 869 4.89 -17.02 25.29
C ASP A 869 4.06 -16.87 24.00
N ASN A 870 2.84 -17.41 23.92
CA ASN A 870 1.98 -17.31 22.73
C ASN A 870 0.78 -16.37 22.97
N SER A 871 0.92 -15.11 22.56
CA SER A 871 0.06 -13.99 22.92
C SER A 871 -1.32 -13.91 22.24
N GLY A 872 -1.58 -14.66 21.16
CA GLY A 872 -2.82 -14.55 20.38
C GLY A 872 -3.98 -15.44 20.85
N ALA A 873 -3.75 -16.75 20.94
CA ALA A 873 -4.79 -17.73 21.30
C ALA A 873 -5.19 -17.65 22.79
N VAL A 874 -4.29 -17.17 23.66
CA VAL A 874 -4.51 -17.06 25.10
C VAL A 874 -5.49 -15.93 25.46
N LEU A 875 -5.52 -14.83 24.69
CA LEU A 875 -6.44 -13.71 24.95
C LEU A 875 -7.89 -14.09 24.65
N GLU A 876 -8.12 -14.86 23.57
CA GLU A 876 -9.45 -15.32 23.17
C GLU A 876 -10.06 -16.25 24.22
N GLU A 877 -9.28 -17.20 24.72
CA GLU A 877 -9.69 -18.13 25.78
C GLU A 877 -9.99 -17.41 27.11
N ARG A 878 -9.19 -16.41 27.49
CA ARG A 878 -9.35 -15.65 28.74
C ARG A 878 -10.55 -14.72 28.76
N ILE A 879 -10.84 -14.04 27.65
CA ILE A 879 -12.02 -13.18 27.58
C ILE A 879 -13.30 -14.03 27.56
N GLN A 880 -13.27 -15.20 26.92
CA GLN A 880 -14.37 -16.18 26.99
C GLN A 880 -14.58 -16.72 28.41
N ASN A 881 -13.52 -16.86 29.21
CA ASN A 881 -13.57 -17.27 30.62
C ASN A 881 -13.91 -16.13 31.60
N GLN A 882 -14.18 -14.90 31.13
CA GLN A 882 -14.48 -13.69 31.92
C GLN A 882 -13.37 -13.18 32.86
N ASP A 883 -12.14 -13.69 32.76
CA ASP A 883 -11.02 -13.32 33.65
C ASP A 883 -10.57 -11.85 33.50
N THR A 884 -10.91 -11.20 32.38
CA THR A 884 -10.49 -9.82 32.07
C THR A 884 -11.51 -8.75 32.49
N GLY A 885 -12.75 -9.13 32.81
CA GLY A 885 -13.84 -8.19 33.12
C GLY A 885 -14.37 -7.36 31.95
N MET A 886 -13.91 -7.59 30.71
CA MET A 886 -14.39 -6.85 29.52
C MET A 886 -15.78 -7.31 29.07
N THR A 887 -16.65 -6.35 28.77
CA THR A 887 -17.99 -6.59 28.21
C THR A 887 -18.02 -6.47 26.68
N PRO A 888 -19.06 -6.99 26.01
CA PRO A 888 -19.26 -6.76 24.57
C PRO A 888 -19.36 -5.27 24.20
N LEU A 889 -19.84 -4.43 25.12
CA LEU A 889 -19.93 -2.97 24.93
C LEU A 889 -18.53 -2.34 24.90
N ASP A 890 -17.62 -2.77 25.79
CA ASP A 890 -16.21 -2.36 25.77
C ASP A 890 -15.56 -2.75 24.44
N GLY A 891 -15.79 -3.99 24.00
CA GLY A 891 -15.32 -4.48 22.71
C GLY A 891 -15.77 -3.59 21.54
N LEU A 892 -17.05 -3.22 21.50
CA LEU A 892 -17.59 -2.33 20.46
C LEU A 892 -17.00 -0.91 20.54
N ALA A 893 -16.87 -0.34 21.74
CA ALA A 893 -16.30 0.98 21.95
C ALA A 893 -14.84 1.06 21.51
N ILE A 894 -14.02 0.05 21.83
CA ILE A 894 -12.63 -0.04 21.37
C ILE A 894 -12.58 -0.21 19.85
N MET A 895 -13.44 -1.05 19.25
CA MET A 895 -13.50 -1.21 17.80
C MET A 895 -13.81 0.12 17.09
N ILE A 896 -14.77 0.89 17.58
CA ILE A 896 -15.14 2.19 17.02
C ILE A 896 -14.00 3.19 17.17
N LEU A 897 -13.38 3.25 18.36
CA LEU A 897 -12.20 4.07 18.60
C LEU A 897 -11.11 3.75 17.55
N ILE A 898 -10.72 2.49 17.42
CA ILE A 898 -9.67 2.04 16.50
C ILE A 898 -10.06 2.27 15.02
N SER A 899 -11.35 2.20 14.71
CA SER A 899 -11.86 2.44 13.36
C SER A 899 -11.65 3.87 12.88
N LEU A 900 -11.85 4.87 13.75
CA LEU A 900 -11.68 6.28 13.43
C LEU A 900 -10.35 6.85 13.94
N PHE A 901 -9.52 6.01 14.57
CA PHE A 901 -8.25 6.43 15.18
C PHE A 901 -7.28 6.98 14.13
N PRO A 902 -6.40 7.92 14.51
CA PRO A 902 -5.41 8.52 13.62
C PRO A 902 -4.56 7.53 12.82
N PRO A 903 -4.02 8.01 11.68
CA PRO A 903 -3.15 7.24 10.81
C PRO A 903 -1.91 6.70 11.54
N CYS A 904 -1.32 5.61 11.03
CA CYS A 904 -0.01 5.16 11.50
C CYS A 904 1.08 6.18 11.12
N ILE A 905 2.23 6.10 11.78
CA ILE A 905 3.36 7.02 11.55
C ILE A 905 3.78 7.08 10.08
N ALA A 906 3.76 5.94 9.37
CA ALA A 906 4.06 5.90 7.94
C ALA A 906 3.11 6.77 7.11
N THR A 907 1.82 6.79 7.46
CA THR A 907 0.83 7.63 6.80
C THR A 907 0.97 9.10 7.21
N ILE A 908 1.37 9.40 8.45
CA ILE A 908 1.69 10.78 8.87
C ILE A 908 2.87 11.32 8.05
N MET A 909 3.93 10.53 7.87
CA MET A 909 5.08 10.90 7.03
C MET A 909 4.71 11.06 5.55
N ALA A 910 3.88 10.17 5.01
CA ALA A 910 3.36 10.31 3.66
C ALA A 910 2.54 11.61 3.52
N THR A 911 1.66 11.88 4.48
CA THR A 911 0.86 13.11 4.54
C THR A 911 1.74 14.36 4.56
N HIS A 912 2.80 14.37 5.37
CA HIS A 912 3.77 15.46 5.39
C HIS A 912 4.46 15.64 4.03
N THR A 913 4.84 14.53 3.40
CA THR A 913 5.49 14.56 2.08
C THR A 913 4.56 15.08 0.98
N GLU A 914 3.25 14.79 1.06
CA GLU A 914 2.27 15.26 0.09
C GLU A 914 1.80 16.70 0.34
N THR A 915 1.64 17.10 1.61
CA THR A 915 1.14 18.44 1.97
C THR A 915 2.25 19.48 2.07
N GLN A 916 3.50 19.05 2.27
CA GLN A 916 4.66 19.91 2.57
C GLN A 916 4.39 20.90 3.72
N SER A 917 3.46 20.56 4.63
CA SER A 917 3.00 21.44 5.70
C SER A 917 2.86 20.69 7.03
N ILE A 918 3.55 21.20 8.05
CA ILE A 918 3.49 20.66 9.42
C ILE A 918 2.10 20.88 10.02
N GLY A 919 1.48 22.04 9.76
CA GLY A 919 0.15 22.37 10.29
C GLY A 919 -0.93 21.38 9.83
N TRP A 920 -0.99 21.09 8.53
CA TRP A 920 -1.93 20.10 7.99
C TRP A 920 -1.62 18.67 8.44
N THR A 921 -0.34 18.35 8.64
CA THR A 921 0.09 17.05 9.17
C THR A 921 -0.34 16.86 10.62
N LEU A 922 -0.19 17.88 11.48
CA LEU A 922 -0.67 17.83 12.85
C LEU A 922 -2.20 17.79 12.90
N PHE A 923 -2.87 18.56 12.06
CA PHE A 923 -4.33 18.54 11.97
C PHE A 923 -4.84 17.14 11.59
N SER A 924 -4.25 16.50 10.57
CA SER A 924 -4.63 15.15 10.13
C SER A 924 -4.41 14.06 11.18
N MET A 925 -3.53 14.30 12.16
CA MET A 925 -3.30 13.41 13.32
C MET A 925 -4.24 13.73 14.49
N LEU A 926 -4.48 15.01 14.79
CA LEU A 926 -5.23 15.42 15.99
C LEU A 926 -6.74 15.28 15.83
N TYR A 927 -7.30 15.65 14.66
CA TYR A 927 -8.76 15.63 14.49
C TYR A 927 -9.35 14.20 14.60
N PRO A 928 -8.72 13.12 14.08
CA PRO A 928 -9.27 11.77 14.24
C PRO A 928 -9.18 11.28 15.69
N ILE A 929 -8.20 11.74 16.49
CA ILE A 929 -8.12 11.41 17.93
C ILE A 929 -9.36 11.94 18.63
N VAL A 930 -9.67 13.21 18.41
CA VAL A 930 -10.83 13.87 19.01
C VAL A 930 -12.12 13.23 18.51
N LEU A 931 -12.26 13.05 17.20
CA LEU A 931 -13.45 12.44 16.59
C LEU A 931 -13.69 11.01 17.11
N SER A 932 -12.67 10.16 17.07
CA SER A 932 -12.78 8.76 17.53
C SER A 932 -13.11 8.68 19.02
N SER A 933 -12.49 9.52 19.85
CA SER A 933 -12.76 9.54 21.29
C SER A 933 -14.19 9.98 21.60
N LEU A 934 -14.66 11.05 20.95
CA LEU A 934 -16.04 11.54 21.13
C LEU A 934 -17.08 10.50 20.69
N VAL A 935 -16.85 9.84 19.55
CA VAL A 935 -17.76 8.81 19.05
C VAL A 935 -17.73 7.57 19.96
N ALA A 936 -16.57 7.15 20.45
CA ALA A 936 -16.45 6.02 21.37
C ALA A 936 -17.17 6.29 22.71
N VAL A 937 -16.97 7.47 23.30
CA VAL A 937 -17.70 7.90 24.51
C VAL A 937 -19.21 7.91 24.25
N LEU A 938 -19.66 8.47 23.13
CA LEU A 938 -21.07 8.52 22.79
C LEU A 938 -21.67 7.12 22.69
N VAL A 939 -20.98 6.18 22.03
CA VAL A 939 -21.47 4.80 21.89
C VAL A 939 -21.50 4.08 23.22
N PHE A 940 -20.46 4.21 24.04
CA PHE A 940 -20.38 3.58 25.35
C PHE A 940 -21.49 4.10 26.29
N GLN A 941 -21.63 5.41 26.41
CA GLN A 941 -22.63 6.02 27.29
C GLN A 941 -24.06 5.72 26.85
N LEU A 942 -24.33 5.72 25.53
CA LEU A 942 -25.64 5.30 25.03
C LEU A 942 -25.88 3.81 25.32
N GLY A 943 -24.87 2.96 25.17
CA GLY A 943 -24.95 1.53 25.52
C GLY A 943 -25.36 1.33 26.97
N CYS A 944 -24.65 1.98 27.91
CA CYS A 944 -24.99 1.94 29.33
C CYS A 944 -26.40 2.47 29.62
N LEU A 945 -26.82 3.53 28.92
CA LEU A 945 -28.17 4.10 29.07
C LEU A 945 -29.27 3.13 28.60
N PHE A 946 -28.99 2.31 27.58
CA PHE A 946 -29.88 1.24 27.13
C PHE A 946 -29.80 -0.04 27.98
N GLY A 947 -28.96 -0.05 29.03
CA GLY A 947 -28.82 -1.16 29.97
C GLY A 947 -27.91 -2.30 29.50
N PHE A 948 -26.98 -1.99 28.58
CA PHE A 948 -25.92 -2.93 28.15
C PHE A 948 -24.69 -2.87 29.04
#